data_AF-A0A6A6RSJ1-F1
#
_entry.id   AF-A0A6A6RSJ1-F1
#
_cell.length_a   1.000
_cell.length_b   1.000
_cell.length_c   1.000
_cell.angle_alpha   90.00
_cell.angle_beta   90.00
_cell.angle_gamma   90.00
#
_symmetry.space_group_name_H-M   'P 1'
#
loop_
_entity.id
_entity.type
_entity.pdbx_description
1 polymer ?
#
loop_
_entity_poly.entity_id
_entity_poly.type
_entity_poly.pdbx_seq_one_letter_code
_entity_poly.pdbx_strand_id
1 'polypeptide(L)'
;MRAYIWSLLASAALTESSALPSNSQTSKRAVISWDEAYTKATAALAKISLADKVGIVSGNGWQAGNCVGNTKAVGSIGYPSLCLQDGPLGVRYVKGVTAFAAGIHAASTWDTALIRERGAFLGDEAKQLGIHVQLGPVAGPLGKIATGGRNWEGFGVDPYLTGIAMKETIEGMQEAGVQACAKHYIGNEQERNRETMGSNIPDRVLHELYLWPFADAVKAGVASVMCSYNKINGSWACENDGIINKIMKDELGFPGYMMSDWNAQHTTVGSANAGLDMTMPGSDFDKKNILWGPALQNAVSGGQVQQSRVDDMVKRILAAWYLVGQDKGYPTATFNSWNIGSKTITGDHKTNVRAMARDGIVLLKNTGEALPLKKPKSIAVIGSDAIVAPKGANACADRGCNDGTLAMGWGSGTAEFPYLIAPLDAIKTQAQKDGTTVTTSTTDTTSQGASAAQNAEVAIVHINSDAGEGYITVEGNAGDRTNLDPWHKGNDLVKAVAAVNKKTIVVVHSVGPLILESWIDNPSVVAVVWAGLPGQESGNGLVDILYGLASPSGKLPYTIAKQASDYGSSVTSGDDSTWDLFIDYRRFDKNNIAPRFEFGFGLSYTNFTYENLAITGAPKSGPATGTKGPGGPADLFETVSTVTAKITNSGGVAGAEVPQLYITYPSSAPSTPPKQLRGFNKIKLEAGTSGTATFKLRRRDLSVWDGGKWTVPTGEYTVSVGASSRDVRLTGKITGHSTPPILTSSSSALPLLLATTTTSRTPPFIMFSQFLKPAAGRSASVLGQVTKNRAHARFMATVQSSRQVPAPLRKSTPISTERATFTIKNGPIFSGKSFGAKANISGEAVFTTSLVGYPESMTDPSYRGQILVFTQPLIGNYGVPSAARDEHGLLRYFESPNIQASGIVVQDYALRHSHWTAVESLSEWCAREGVPAISGVDTREVVTYLREQGSSLARISIGEEYDADEDEAYIDPEAINLVRRVSTKAPFHVSSSLGDMHVALIDCGVKENILRSLVSRGASVTCFPFDYPIHKVAHHFDGVFISNGPGDPTHCTSTVYNLRKLFEGSHIPIMGICMGHQLIALAAGAKTIKLKYGNRAHNIPALDLTTGKCHITSQNHGYAVDPTTLSSDWREYFTNLNDQSNEGLIHNSRPIFSAQFHPEAKGGPLDSAYLFDKYVESVKKYKDHQAMFSDRNNKPSPLLVDLLAKERVGVHPAEPDYEGGHAIGKVEPEVLIDTQGSPQPQPIAAAA
;
A
#
# COMPACT_ATOMS: atom_id res chain seq x y z
N MET A 1 42.60 -25.07 17.50
CA MET A 1 41.94 -25.29 16.20
C MET A 1 40.41 -25.26 16.25
N ARG A 2 39.69 -26.16 16.96
CA ARG A 2 38.21 -26.19 16.94
C ARG A 2 37.51 -24.85 17.23
N ALA A 3 38.08 -24.00 18.11
CA ALA A 3 37.54 -22.67 18.42
C ALA A 3 37.66 -21.61 17.30
N TYR A 4 38.50 -21.81 16.28
CA TYR A 4 38.71 -20.82 15.20
C TYR A 4 37.80 -21.01 13.98
N ILE A 5 37.23 -22.21 13.80
CA ILE A 5 36.39 -22.54 12.64
C ILE A 5 34.96 -22.02 12.82
N TRP A 6 34.46 -22.00 14.06
CA TRP A 6 33.15 -21.42 14.39
C TRP A 6 33.11 -19.89 14.19
N SER A 7 34.24 -19.20 14.40
CA SER A 7 34.35 -17.76 14.14
C SER A 7 34.17 -17.41 12.67
N LEU A 8 34.72 -18.22 11.76
CA LEU A 8 34.70 -17.95 10.31
C LEU A 8 33.37 -18.28 9.65
N LEU A 9 32.66 -19.32 10.11
CA LEU A 9 31.33 -19.66 9.57
C LEU A 9 30.24 -18.70 10.05
N ALA A 10 30.36 -18.14 11.26
CA ALA A 10 29.45 -17.09 11.74
C ALA A 10 29.56 -15.79 10.91
N SER A 11 30.77 -15.41 10.49
CA SER A 11 31.00 -14.17 9.72
C SER A 11 30.52 -14.23 8.27
N ALA A 12 30.27 -15.41 7.70
CA ALA A 12 29.80 -15.56 6.31
C ALA A 12 28.27 -15.54 6.18
N ALA A 13 27.52 -15.81 7.26
CA ALA A 13 26.06 -15.87 7.27
C ALA A 13 25.37 -14.54 7.67
N LEU A 14 26.15 -13.48 7.93
CA LEU A 14 25.66 -12.20 8.49
C LEU A 14 25.87 -10.99 7.57
N THR A 15 26.29 -11.19 6.31
CA THR A 15 26.68 -10.10 5.40
C THR A 15 25.61 -9.67 4.40
N GLU A 16 24.46 -10.36 4.30
CA GLU A 16 23.40 -10.05 3.31
C GLU A 16 22.00 -9.84 3.92
N SER A 17 21.89 -9.55 5.23
CA SER A 17 20.63 -9.08 5.84
C SER A 17 20.35 -7.59 5.54
N SER A 18 20.60 -7.16 4.31
CA SER A 18 20.38 -5.78 3.87
C SER A 18 18.89 -5.51 3.62
N ALA A 19 18.22 -4.91 4.61
CA ALA A 19 16.89 -4.30 4.52
C ALA A 19 15.84 -5.09 3.72
N LEU A 20 15.04 -5.92 4.40
CA LEU A 20 13.78 -6.45 3.87
C LEU A 20 12.95 -5.31 3.25
N PRO A 21 12.67 -5.34 1.93
CA PRO A 21 11.84 -4.32 1.31
C PRO A 21 10.40 -4.42 1.84
N SER A 22 9.79 -3.28 2.15
CA SER A 22 8.35 -3.19 2.48
C SER A 22 7.51 -3.48 1.23
N ASN A 23 7.37 -4.76 0.89
CA ASN A 23 6.80 -5.21 -0.37
C ASN A 23 5.31 -5.56 -0.27
N SER A 24 4.58 -4.84 0.59
CA SER A 24 3.11 -4.71 0.57
C SER A 24 2.67 -3.91 -0.68
N GLN A 25 3.05 -4.39 -1.87
CA GLN A 25 2.52 -3.88 -3.13
C GLN A 25 1.06 -4.33 -3.29
N THR A 26 0.17 -3.56 -2.66
CA THR A 26 -1.09 -3.22 -3.34
C THR A 26 -0.74 -2.86 -4.79
N SER A 27 -1.40 -3.49 -5.76
CA SER A 27 -1.02 -3.38 -7.16
C SER A 27 -1.08 -1.91 -7.58
N LYS A 28 0.09 -1.25 -7.69
CA LYS A 28 0.19 0.20 -7.84
C LYS A 28 -0.67 0.65 -9.01
N ARG A 29 -1.74 1.39 -8.70
CA ARG A 29 -2.60 1.94 -9.74
C ARG A 29 -1.76 2.94 -10.53
N ALA A 30 -1.52 2.63 -11.80
CA ALA A 30 -0.89 3.58 -12.70
C ALA A 30 -1.80 4.81 -12.85
N VAL A 31 -1.42 5.88 -12.16
CA VAL A 31 -1.92 7.24 -12.41
C VAL A 31 -1.50 7.58 -13.85
N ILE A 32 -2.45 8.00 -14.68
CA ILE A 32 -2.17 8.24 -16.11
C ILE A 32 -1.31 9.50 -16.31
N SER A 33 -0.76 9.71 -17.50
CA SER A 33 -0.06 10.96 -17.79
C SER A 33 -1.04 12.15 -17.83
N TRP A 34 -0.53 13.35 -17.51
CA TRP A 34 -1.30 14.58 -17.66
C TRP A 34 -1.74 14.82 -19.10
N ASP A 35 -0.98 14.38 -20.11
CA ASP A 35 -1.37 14.47 -21.53
C ASP A 35 -2.59 13.59 -21.85
N GLU A 36 -2.65 12.36 -21.33
CA GLU A 36 -3.81 11.48 -21.48
C GLU A 36 -5.04 12.07 -20.74
N ALA A 37 -4.81 12.61 -19.55
CA ALA A 37 -5.84 13.27 -18.76
C ALA A 37 -6.40 14.54 -19.45
N TYR A 38 -5.54 15.39 -20.01
CA TYR A 38 -5.92 16.58 -20.79
C TYR A 38 -6.62 16.23 -22.10
N THR A 39 -6.26 15.11 -22.72
CA THR A 39 -6.92 14.59 -23.92
C THR A 39 -8.37 14.22 -23.60
N LYS A 40 -8.61 13.46 -22.52
CA LYS A 40 -9.96 13.12 -22.04
C LYS A 40 -10.74 14.37 -21.61
N ALA A 41 -10.11 15.25 -20.83
CA ALA A 41 -10.72 16.51 -20.37
C ALA A 41 -11.16 17.41 -21.53
N THR A 42 -10.36 17.52 -22.59
CA THR A 42 -10.70 18.28 -23.79
C THR A 42 -11.87 17.63 -24.57
N ALA A 43 -11.91 16.30 -24.65
CA ALA A 43 -13.01 15.56 -25.28
C ALA A 43 -14.33 15.60 -24.47
N ALA A 44 -14.26 15.81 -23.15
CA ALA A 44 -15.41 16.03 -22.28
C ALA A 44 -15.90 17.49 -22.33
N LEU A 45 -14.99 18.46 -22.27
CA LEU A 45 -15.26 19.90 -22.33
C LEU A 45 -16.06 20.31 -23.60
N ALA A 46 -15.85 19.62 -24.71
CA ALA A 46 -16.57 19.82 -25.96
C ALA A 46 -18.05 19.40 -25.94
N LYS A 47 -18.52 18.72 -24.87
CA LYS A 47 -19.88 18.15 -24.76
C LYS A 47 -20.79 18.86 -23.76
N ILE A 48 -20.32 19.94 -23.14
CA ILE A 48 -20.97 20.58 -21.98
C ILE A 48 -21.22 22.08 -22.21
N SER A 49 -22.33 22.58 -21.68
CA SER A 49 -22.74 23.98 -21.86
C SER A 49 -21.97 24.95 -20.94
N LEU A 50 -22.11 26.26 -21.17
CA LEU A 50 -21.56 27.26 -20.24
C LEU A 50 -22.14 27.11 -18.81
N ALA A 51 -23.41 26.73 -18.67
CA ALA A 51 -24.04 26.51 -17.36
C ALA A 51 -23.51 25.26 -16.64
N ASP A 52 -23.11 24.23 -17.40
CA ASP A 52 -22.44 23.04 -16.85
C ASP A 52 -21.01 23.39 -16.41
N LYS A 53 -20.27 24.10 -17.27
CA LYS A 53 -18.90 24.59 -16.98
C LYS A 53 -18.86 25.45 -15.72
N VAL A 54 -19.78 26.42 -15.61
CA VAL A 54 -19.97 27.26 -14.42
C VAL A 54 -20.32 26.43 -13.18
N GLY A 55 -21.08 25.34 -13.34
CA GLY A 55 -21.40 24.41 -12.25
C GLY A 55 -20.23 23.53 -11.78
N ILE A 56 -19.27 23.22 -12.66
CA ILE A 56 -18.05 22.47 -12.29
C ILE A 56 -17.10 23.34 -11.46
N VAL A 57 -16.95 24.62 -11.80
CA VAL A 57 -16.02 25.56 -11.13
C VAL A 57 -16.60 26.21 -9.86
N SER A 58 -17.91 26.14 -9.65
CA SER A 58 -18.58 26.77 -8.51
C SER A 58 -19.00 25.72 -7.49
N GLY A 59 -18.60 25.90 -6.22
CA GLY A 59 -19.19 25.16 -5.11
C GLY A 59 -20.69 25.45 -4.96
N ASN A 60 -21.43 24.48 -4.43
CA ASN A 60 -22.89 24.54 -4.28
C ASN A 60 -23.36 25.46 -3.13
N GLY A 61 -22.45 26.04 -2.34
CA GLY A 61 -22.71 26.82 -1.14
C GLY A 61 -22.41 26.06 0.16
N TRP A 62 -22.18 26.79 1.25
CA TRP A 62 -21.83 26.22 2.56
C TRP A 62 -22.94 25.30 3.09
N GLN A 63 -22.56 24.07 3.43
CA GLN A 63 -23.45 22.99 3.86
C GLN A 63 -24.57 22.64 2.87
N ALA A 64 -24.43 22.96 1.58
CA ALA A 64 -25.42 22.61 0.55
C ALA A 64 -25.28 21.18 0.00
N GLY A 65 -24.13 20.53 0.26
CA GLY A 65 -23.84 19.16 -0.16
C GLY A 65 -23.51 18.22 1.02
N ASN A 66 -23.17 16.97 0.71
CA ASN A 66 -22.78 15.96 1.71
C ASN A 66 -21.38 16.20 2.30
N CYS A 67 -20.50 16.86 1.56
CA CYS A 67 -19.09 17.03 1.90
C CYS A 67 -18.78 18.48 2.31
N VAL A 68 -17.59 18.73 2.87
CA VAL A 68 -17.14 20.08 3.29
C VAL A 68 -17.09 21.05 2.11
N GLY A 69 -16.84 20.55 0.89
CA GLY A 69 -17.15 21.22 -0.37
C GLY A 69 -17.79 20.26 -1.39
N ASN A 70 -18.71 20.77 -2.21
CA ASN A 70 -19.27 20.03 -3.36
C ASN A 70 -19.48 20.96 -4.56
N THR A 71 -19.21 20.47 -5.77
CA THR A 71 -19.53 21.16 -7.05
C THR A 71 -20.82 20.59 -7.68
N LYS A 72 -21.26 21.12 -8.83
CA LYS A 72 -22.43 20.57 -9.55
C LYS A 72 -22.07 19.35 -10.40
N ALA A 73 -22.95 18.34 -10.39
CA ALA A 73 -22.86 17.19 -11.28
C ALA A 73 -23.24 17.54 -12.75
N VAL A 74 -22.63 16.86 -13.72
CA VAL A 74 -22.88 17.06 -15.17
C VAL A 74 -23.06 15.71 -15.87
N GLY A 75 -24.32 15.29 -16.00
CA GLY A 75 -24.69 13.95 -16.47
C GLY A 75 -24.29 13.63 -17.92
N SER A 76 -24.16 14.63 -18.80
CA SER A 76 -23.78 14.43 -20.21
C SER A 76 -22.35 13.92 -20.43
N ILE A 77 -21.50 13.99 -19.40
CA ILE A 77 -20.14 13.43 -19.39
C ILE A 77 -19.91 12.44 -18.23
N GLY A 78 -20.97 12.06 -17.50
CA GLY A 78 -20.87 11.19 -16.32
C GLY A 78 -20.15 11.81 -15.12
N TYR A 79 -19.97 13.13 -15.09
CA TYR A 79 -19.24 13.81 -14.01
C TYR A 79 -20.14 13.95 -12.77
N PRO A 80 -19.75 13.42 -11.60
CA PRO A 80 -20.53 13.47 -10.38
C PRO A 80 -20.48 14.86 -9.71
N SER A 81 -21.25 15.03 -8.63
CA SER A 81 -21.00 16.11 -7.67
C SER A 81 -19.66 15.81 -6.99
N LEU A 82 -18.58 16.51 -7.37
CA LEU A 82 -17.26 16.29 -6.81
C LEU A 82 -17.31 16.49 -5.30
N CYS A 83 -16.81 15.54 -4.52
CA CYS A 83 -16.80 15.60 -3.06
C CYS A 83 -15.42 15.98 -2.54
N LEU A 84 -15.35 17.13 -1.86
CA LEU A 84 -14.13 17.67 -1.27
C LEU A 84 -14.25 17.60 0.26
N GLN A 85 -13.28 16.96 0.93
CA GLN A 85 -13.38 16.66 2.37
C GLN A 85 -12.03 16.81 3.09
N ASP A 86 -12.08 17.36 4.30
CA ASP A 86 -10.95 17.42 5.23
C ASP A 86 -10.60 16.02 5.78
N GLY A 87 -9.41 15.81 6.36
CA GLY A 87 -8.26 16.71 6.46
C GLY A 87 -6.94 15.99 6.17
N PRO A 88 -5.78 16.58 6.50
CA PRO A 88 -4.46 16.02 6.18
C PRO A 88 -4.06 14.74 6.93
N LEU A 89 -4.89 14.24 7.85
CA LEU A 89 -4.58 13.14 8.79
C LEU A 89 -5.73 12.16 9.08
N GLY A 90 -6.78 12.17 8.25
CA GLY A 90 -7.98 11.36 8.46
C GLY A 90 -9.19 12.06 7.84
N VAL A 91 -10.34 11.37 7.77
CA VAL A 91 -11.55 11.97 7.20
C VAL A 91 -12.35 12.70 8.28
N ARG A 92 -12.58 14.01 8.08
CA ARG A 92 -13.34 14.86 9.00
C ARG A 92 -14.83 14.52 8.96
N TYR A 93 -15.50 14.67 10.10
CA TYR A 93 -16.97 14.51 10.24
C TYR A 93 -17.56 13.13 9.86
N VAL A 94 -16.77 12.06 9.98
CA VAL A 94 -17.24 10.67 9.85
C VAL A 94 -16.68 9.85 11.02
N LYS A 95 -17.51 9.06 11.70
CA LYS A 95 -17.06 8.15 12.77
C LYS A 95 -16.71 6.78 12.20
N GLY A 96 -15.70 6.10 12.76
CA GLY A 96 -15.24 4.79 12.28
C GLY A 96 -14.20 4.83 11.15
N VAL A 97 -13.62 6.02 10.91
CA VAL A 97 -12.44 6.27 10.08
C VAL A 97 -11.19 6.30 10.97
N THR A 98 -10.00 6.27 10.38
CA THR A 98 -8.73 6.32 11.12
C THR A 98 -8.30 7.76 11.40
N ALA A 99 -7.91 8.03 12.65
CA ALA A 99 -7.23 9.25 13.06
C ALA A 99 -5.71 9.00 13.06
N PHE A 100 -5.08 9.31 11.93
CA PHE A 100 -3.63 9.12 11.71
C PHE A 100 -2.81 10.14 12.50
N ALA A 101 -1.52 9.86 12.66
CA ALA A 101 -0.56 10.84 13.20
C ALA A 101 -0.52 12.12 12.36
N ALA A 102 -0.27 13.26 12.99
CA ALA A 102 -0.20 14.56 12.32
C ALA A 102 0.95 14.64 11.30
N GLY A 103 0.90 15.62 10.39
CA GLY A 103 1.98 15.85 9.42
C GLY A 103 3.33 16.04 10.09
N ILE A 104 3.36 16.79 11.19
CA ILE A 104 4.61 17.08 11.91
C ILE A 104 5.20 15.85 12.59
N HIS A 105 4.34 14.93 13.06
CA HIS A 105 4.78 13.66 13.66
C HIS A 105 5.22 12.66 12.58
N ALA A 106 4.56 12.68 11.41
CA ALA A 106 5.02 11.94 10.23
C ALA A 106 6.40 12.42 9.76
N ALA A 107 6.64 13.74 9.79
CA ALA A 107 7.97 14.31 9.52
C ALA A 107 9.01 13.89 10.57
N SER A 108 8.67 13.87 11.86
CA SER A 108 9.54 13.37 12.93
C SER A 108 10.03 11.93 12.72
N THR A 109 9.35 11.12 11.89
CA THR A 109 9.83 9.78 11.54
C THR A 109 11.05 9.79 10.62
N TRP A 110 11.16 10.78 9.73
CA TRP A 110 12.10 10.82 8.60
C TRP A 110 12.08 9.56 7.71
N ASP A 111 10.96 8.82 7.70
CA ASP A 111 10.79 7.56 6.96
C ASP A 111 9.86 7.78 5.75
N THR A 112 10.44 7.84 4.55
CA THR A 112 9.69 8.10 3.31
C THR A 112 8.70 7.00 2.96
N ALA A 113 8.98 5.74 3.30
CA ALA A 113 8.07 4.63 3.05
C ALA A 113 6.83 4.71 3.96
N LEU A 114 7.05 5.01 5.24
CA LEU A 114 5.98 5.14 6.23
C LEU A 114 5.08 6.37 5.94
N ILE A 115 5.67 7.47 5.46
CA ILE A 115 4.94 8.66 5.00
C ILE A 115 4.09 8.33 3.76
N ARG A 116 4.62 7.57 2.78
CA ARG A 116 3.84 7.14 1.60
C ARG A 116 2.67 6.23 1.98
N GLU A 117 2.90 5.27 2.87
CA GLU A 117 1.87 4.35 3.38
C GLU A 117 0.72 5.11 4.07
N ARG A 118 1.04 6.09 4.91
CA ARG A 118 0.06 7.01 5.51
C ARG A 118 -0.78 7.75 4.45
N GLY A 119 -0.14 8.20 3.37
CA GLY A 119 -0.84 8.80 2.22
C GLY A 119 -1.77 7.82 1.50
N ALA A 120 -1.31 6.59 1.27
CA ALA A 120 -2.11 5.54 0.62
C ALA A 120 -3.34 5.14 1.45
N PHE A 121 -3.19 4.93 2.76
CA PHE A 121 -4.30 4.57 3.65
C PHE A 121 -5.32 5.73 3.81
N LEU A 122 -4.85 6.98 3.90
CA LEU A 122 -5.72 8.15 3.88
C LEU A 122 -6.51 8.27 2.55
N GLY A 123 -5.84 8.00 1.43
CA GLY A 123 -6.48 7.97 0.10
C GLY A 123 -7.50 6.84 -0.05
N ASP A 124 -7.27 5.66 0.55
CA ASP A 124 -8.21 4.54 0.44
C ASP A 124 -9.48 4.76 1.27
N GLU A 125 -9.37 5.23 2.53
CA GLU A 125 -10.56 5.57 3.33
C GLU A 125 -11.41 6.66 2.68
N ALA A 126 -10.76 7.70 2.15
CA ALA A 126 -11.44 8.76 1.41
C ALA A 126 -12.19 8.21 0.17
N LYS A 127 -11.54 7.35 -0.62
CA LYS A 127 -12.14 6.67 -1.77
C LYS A 127 -13.31 5.76 -1.38
N GLN A 128 -13.17 4.94 -0.34
CA GLN A 128 -14.24 4.07 0.17
C GLN A 128 -15.50 4.86 0.56
N LEU A 129 -15.34 6.10 1.05
CA LEU A 129 -16.44 7.00 1.37
C LEU A 129 -17.05 7.71 0.16
N GLY A 130 -16.41 7.67 -1.01
CA GLY A 130 -16.80 8.46 -2.20
C GLY A 130 -16.29 9.90 -2.19
N ILE A 131 -15.26 10.19 -1.40
CA ILE A 131 -14.54 11.47 -1.43
C ILE A 131 -13.67 11.48 -2.68
N HIS A 132 -13.75 12.57 -3.44
CA HIS A 132 -13.03 12.72 -4.70
C HIS A 132 -11.73 13.49 -4.49
N VAL A 133 -11.73 14.47 -3.58
CA VAL A 133 -10.59 15.32 -3.25
C VAL A 133 -10.42 15.36 -1.73
N GLN A 134 -9.24 14.95 -1.26
CA GLN A 134 -8.89 15.04 0.16
C GLN A 134 -8.06 16.32 0.38
N LEU A 135 -8.45 17.11 1.37
CA LEU A 135 -7.94 18.48 1.57
C LEU A 135 -6.61 18.51 2.35
N GLY A 136 -5.59 17.90 1.73
CA GLY A 136 -4.20 17.88 2.14
C GLY A 136 -3.34 17.15 1.10
N PRO A 137 -2.02 17.03 1.31
CA PRO A 137 -1.26 17.42 2.51
C PRO A 137 -0.88 18.92 2.59
N VAL A 138 -0.22 19.32 3.68
CA VAL A 138 0.09 20.72 4.00
C VAL A 138 1.59 21.05 3.80
N ALA A 139 1.84 22.11 3.03
CA ALA A 139 3.15 22.76 2.86
C ALA A 139 3.17 24.24 3.29
N GLY A 140 2.00 24.83 3.55
CA GLY A 140 1.84 26.19 4.07
C GLY A 140 0.80 26.17 5.21
N PRO A 141 1.14 26.50 6.47
CA PRO A 141 2.44 26.98 6.94
C PRO A 141 3.59 25.98 6.73
N LEU A 142 4.77 26.51 6.40
CA LEU A 142 6.04 25.79 6.53
C LEU A 142 6.49 25.79 8.01
N GLY A 143 6.08 26.78 8.79
CA GLY A 143 6.37 26.89 10.23
C GLY A 143 7.45 27.91 10.56
N LYS A 144 7.51 29.04 9.83
CA LYS A 144 8.40 30.19 10.09
C LYS A 144 8.36 30.62 11.56
N ILE A 145 7.17 30.65 12.15
CA ILE A 145 6.89 31.18 13.49
C ILE A 145 6.64 29.98 14.42
N ALA A 146 7.46 29.80 15.46
CA ALA A 146 7.40 28.65 16.36
C ALA A 146 6.07 28.52 17.15
N THR A 147 5.31 29.61 17.28
CA THR A 147 3.97 29.64 17.88
C THR A 147 2.82 29.50 16.89
N GLY A 148 3.10 29.43 15.57
CA GLY A 148 2.09 29.40 14.50
C GLY A 148 1.10 28.23 14.65
N GLY A 149 -0.19 28.54 14.57
CA GLY A 149 -1.27 27.67 15.03
C GLY A 149 -1.37 26.33 14.31
N ARG A 150 -1.09 26.31 13.00
CA ARG A 150 -1.29 25.16 12.11
C ARG A 150 -0.02 24.45 11.64
N ASN A 151 1.14 24.82 12.19
CA ASN A 151 2.44 24.23 11.82
C ASN A 151 2.46 22.70 11.92
N TRP A 152 1.63 22.15 12.81
CA TRP A 152 1.52 20.72 13.09
C TRP A 152 0.81 19.91 12.00
N GLU A 153 -0.02 20.54 11.16
CA GLU A 153 -0.61 19.89 9.99
C GLU A 153 0.43 19.66 8.88
N GLY A 154 1.44 20.54 8.78
CA GLY A 154 2.55 20.45 7.84
C GLY A 154 3.71 19.59 8.35
N PHE A 155 4.76 19.47 7.54
CA PHE A 155 5.89 18.56 7.78
C PHE A 155 7.13 19.23 8.41
N GLY A 156 6.95 20.41 9.00
CA GLY A 156 8.01 21.15 9.69
C GLY A 156 8.84 22.08 8.79
N VAL A 157 9.85 22.68 9.43
CA VAL A 157 10.44 23.98 9.04
C VAL A 157 11.43 23.93 7.87
N ASP A 158 11.71 22.75 7.33
CA ASP A 158 12.69 22.59 6.26
C ASP A 158 12.02 22.27 4.91
N PRO A 159 12.30 23.07 3.86
CA PRO A 159 11.66 22.89 2.56
C PRO A 159 12.06 21.58 1.87
N TYR A 160 13.26 21.03 2.13
CA TYR A 160 13.65 19.73 1.57
C TYR A 160 12.91 18.60 2.28
N LEU A 161 12.87 18.60 3.63
CA LEU A 161 12.09 17.60 4.39
C LEU A 161 10.61 17.64 4.00
N THR A 162 10.01 18.84 4.02
CA THR A 162 8.61 19.06 3.68
C THR A 162 8.32 18.77 2.21
N GLY A 163 9.22 19.11 1.27
CA GLY A 163 9.05 18.77 -0.15
C GLY A 163 9.05 17.26 -0.42
N ILE A 164 9.94 16.50 0.23
CA ILE A 164 9.94 15.04 0.13
C ILE A 164 8.68 14.43 0.81
N ALA A 165 8.28 14.93 1.98
CA ALA A 165 7.09 14.41 2.67
C ALA A 165 5.78 14.73 1.91
N MET A 166 5.69 15.91 1.29
CA MET A 166 4.61 16.27 0.36
C MET A 166 4.55 15.29 -0.82
N LYS A 167 5.68 15.06 -1.52
CA LYS A 167 5.78 14.13 -2.65
C LYS A 167 5.25 12.74 -2.28
N GLU A 168 5.79 12.13 -1.23
CA GLU A 168 5.42 10.75 -0.86
C GLU A 168 3.96 10.64 -0.40
N THR A 169 3.44 11.63 0.33
CA THR A 169 2.03 11.64 0.75
C THR A 169 1.08 11.82 -0.45
N ILE A 170 1.40 12.72 -1.38
CA ILE A 170 0.63 12.96 -2.61
C ILE A 170 0.61 11.72 -3.50
N GLU A 171 1.78 11.11 -3.74
CA GLU A 171 1.84 9.91 -4.58
C GLU A 171 1.03 8.76 -3.96
N GLY A 172 1.10 8.54 -2.65
CA GLY A 172 0.28 7.53 -1.97
C GLY A 172 -1.23 7.77 -2.12
N MET A 173 -1.69 9.00 -1.87
CA MET A 173 -3.12 9.36 -1.98
C MET A 173 -3.65 9.19 -3.42
N GLN A 174 -2.83 9.54 -4.42
CA GLN A 174 -3.21 9.46 -5.83
C GLN A 174 -3.08 8.05 -6.41
N GLU A 175 -2.14 7.23 -5.92
CA GLU A 175 -2.08 5.78 -6.19
C GLU A 175 -3.32 5.05 -5.64
N ALA A 176 -3.88 5.46 -4.50
CA ALA A 176 -5.16 4.94 -4.03
C ALA A 176 -6.34 5.33 -4.96
N GLY A 177 -6.30 6.54 -5.52
CA GLY A 177 -7.29 7.06 -6.49
C GLY A 177 -8.03 8.32 -6.07
N VAL A 178 -7.57 9.01 -5.02
CA VAL A 178 -8.12 10.29 -4.56
C VAL A 178 -7.26 11.44 -5.07
N GLN A 179 -7.89 12.56 -5.41
CA GLN A 179 -7.17 13.79 -5.75
C GLN A 179 -6.57 14.39 -4.47
N ALA A 180 -5.24 14.54 -4.43
CA ALA A 180 -4.58 15.27 -3.35
C ALA A 180 -4.67 16.78 -3.59
N CYS A 181 -4.66 17.56 -2.50
CA CYS A 181 -4.76 19.01 -2.53
C CYS A 181 -3.65 19.65 -1.68
N ALA A 182 -2.60 20.14 -2.33
CA ALA A 182 -1.51 20.82 -1.63
C ALA A 182 -1.99 22.18 -1.10
N LYS A 183 -1.95 22.39 0.23
CA LYS A 183 -2.44 23.60 0.88
C LYS A 183 -1.45 24.19 1.91
N HIS A 184 -1.53 25.45 2.31
CA HIS A 184 -2.32 26.55 1.76
C HIS A 184 -1.36 27.49 1.01
N TYR A 185 -1.67 27.84 -0.24
CA TYR A 185 -0.78 28.53 -1.18
C TYR A 185 -1.08 30.04 -1.22
N ILE A 186 -0.28 30.92 -0.61
CA ILE A 186 0.98 30.68 0.09
C ILE A 186 1.20 31.74 1.17
N GLY A 187 2.12 31.48 2.12
CA GLY A 187 2.52 32.48 3.13
C GLY A 187 1.59 32.63 4.32
N ASN A 188 0.65 31.69 4.54
CA ASN A 188 -0.18 31.61 5.75
C ASN A 188 0.62 31.04 6.93
N GLU A 189 1.65 31.77 7.38
CA GLU A 189 2.58 31.34 8.44
C GLU A 189 2.09 31.66 9.88
N GLN A 190 0.90 32.24 10.01
CA GLN A 190 0.19 32.50 11.28
C GLN A 190 -1.32 32.51 11.05
N GLU A 191 -2.10 32.22 12.07
CA GLU A 191 -3.56 32.24 12.01
C GLU A 191 -4.16 33.61 12.35
N ARG A 192 -3.48 34.39 13.19
CA ARG A 192 -3.93 35.74 13.57
C ARG A 192 -4.07 36.62 12.33
N ASN A 193 -5.29 37.14 12.16
CA ASN A 193 -5.69 38.04 11.08
C ASN A 193 -5.52 37.44 9.65
N ARG A 194 -5.44 36.11 9.51
CA ARG A 194 -5.19 35.39 8.23
C ARG A 194 -6.06 35.87 7.04
N GLU A 195 -7.33 36.22 7.26
CA GLU A 195 -8.28 36.68 6.23
C GLU A 195 -8.04 38.13 5.75
N THR A 196 -7.13 38.86 6.38
CA THR A 196 -6.94 40.31 6.16
C THR A 196 -5.49 40.76 6.04
N MET A 197 -4.54 40.06 6.67
CA MET A 197 -3.11 40.42 6.68
C MET A 197 -2.41 40.11 5.35
N GLY A 198 -1.33 40.84 5.08
CA GLY A 198 -0.43 40.59 3.96
C GLY A 198 0.92 40.01 4.37
N SER A 199 1.31 38.92 3.71
CA SER A 199 2.65 38.33 3.76
C SER A 199 3.49 38.91 2.62
N ASN A 200 4.42 39.80 2.97
CA ASN A 200 5.20 40.57 2.00
C ASN A 200 6.54 39.88 1.70
N ILE A 201 6.49 38.77 0.96
CA ILE A 201 7.61 37.84 0.75
C ILE A 201 8.51 38.30 -0.42
N PRO A 202 9.83 38.50 -0.21
CA PRO A 202 10.80 38.74 -1.27
C PRO A 202 10.92 37.55 -2.22
N ASP A 203 11.10 37.83 -3.51
CA ASP A 203 11.14 36.85 -4.60
C ASP A 203 12.06 35.64 -4.34
N ARG A 204 13.32 35.87 -3.98
CA ARG A 204 14.28 34.80 -3.64
C ARG A 204 13.86 33.97 -2.41
N VAL A 205 13.23 34.61 -1.42
CA VAL A 205 12.76 33.95 -0.19
C VAL A 205 11.53 33.09 -0.48
N LEU A 206 10.66 33.53 -1.38
CA LEU A 206 9.56 32.71 -1.90
C LEU A 206 10.11 31.45 -2.58
N HIS A 207 11.02 31.59 -3.56
CA HIS A 207 11.51 30.47 -4.38
C HIS A 207 12.41 29.48 -3.61
N GLU A 208 13.36 29.95 -2.78
CA GLU A 208 14.28 29.06 -2.05
C GLU A 208 13.68 28.39 -0.80
N LEU A 209 12.53 28.85 -0.30
CA LEU A 209 11.98 28.41 0.99
C LEU A 209 10.51 27.97 0.87
N TYR A 210 9.56 28.89 0.72
CA TYR A 210 8.13 28.58 0.85
C TYR A 210 7.53 27.88 -0.39
N LEU A 211 8.01 28.21 -1.59
CA LEU A 211 7.54 27.63 -2.86
C LEU A 211 8.12 26.23 -3.11
N TRP A 212 9.32 25.95 -2.62
CA TRP A 212 10.05 24.69 -2.81
C TRP A 212 9.21 23.42 -2.55
N PRO A 213 8.48 23.27 -1.42
CA PRO A 213 7.63 22.10 -1.21
C PRO A 213 6.43 22.02 -2.16
N PHE A 214 5.91 23.17 -2.64
CA PHE A 214 4.89 23.18 -3.70
C PHE A 214 5.48 22.77 -5.07
N ALA A 215 6.73 23.13 -5.37
CA ALA A 215 7.42 22.66 -6.58
C ALA A 215 7.62 21.12 -6.57
N ASP A 216 7.90 20.53 -5.41
CA ASP A 216 7.95 19.07 -5.25
C ASP A 216 6.55 18.43 -5.30
N ALA A 217 5.50 19.08 -4.77
CA ALA A 217 4.11 18.63 -4.92
C ALA A 217 3.62 18.65 -6.38
N VAL A 218 3.92 19.71 -7.14
CA VAL A 218 3.62 19.78 -8.58
C VAL A 218 4.45 18.75 -9.35
N LYS A 219 5.71 18.51 -8.97
CA LYS A 219 6.53 17.44 -9.57
C LYS A 219 5.97 16.04 -9.32
N ALA A 220 5.38 15.81 -8.15
CA ALA A 220 4.64 14.59 -7.79
C ALA A 220 3.31 14.45 -8.54
N GLY A 221 2.92 15.44 -9.35
CA GLY A 221 1.70 15.42 -10.16
C GLY A 221 0.44 15.65 -9.34
N VAL A 222 0.49 16.47 -8.28
CA VAL A 222 -0.69 16.80 -7.45
C VAL A 222 -1.87 17.27 -8.29
N ALA A 223 -3.06 16.77 -7.99
CA ALA A 223 -4.29 17.03 -8.73
C ALA A 223 -4.80 18.48 -8.55
N SER A 224 -4.68 19.02 -7.33
CA SER A 224 -5.14 20.38 -6.99
C SER A 224 -4.22 21.11 -6.01
N VAL A 225 -4.30 22.43 -6.01
CA VAL A 225 -3.64 23.32 -5.04
C VAL A 225 -4.69 24.26 -4.47
N MET A 226 -4.66 24.49 -3.16
CA MET A 226 -5.58 25.41 -2.48
C MET A 226 -4.89 26.74 -2.20
N CYS A 227 -5.42 27.85 -2.72
CA CYS A 227 -4.91 29.18 -2.39
C CYS A 227 -5.42 29.66 -1.02
N SER A 228 -4.58 30.37 -0.28
CA SER A 228 -4.80 30.72 1.13
C SER A 228 -5.65 31.99 1.36
N TYR A 229 -6.06 32.19 2.62
CA TYR A 229 -6.76 33.39 3.08
C TYR A 229 -5.95 34.70 2.97
N ASN A 230 -4.65 34.64 3.23
CA ASN A 230 -3.81 35.83 3.35
C ASN A 230 -3.56 36.53 2.01
N LYS A 231 -3.17 37.81 2.08
CA LYS A 231 -2.62 38.51 0.93
C LYS A 231 -1.15 38.14 0.76
N ILE A 232 -0.69 38.18 -0.49
CA ILE A 232 0.74 38.20 -0.85
C ILE A 232 1.00 39.54 -1.54
N ASN A 233 1.97 40.30 -1.03
CA ASN A 233 2.39 41.59 -1.59
C ASN A 233 1.19 42.54 -1.88
N GLY A 234 0.21 42.59 -0.97
CA GLY A 234 -0.98 43.44 -1.05
C GLY A 234 -2.23 42.87 -1.74
N SER A 235 -2.16 41.71 -2.43
CA SER A 235 -3.31 41.07 -3.08
C SER A 235 -3.61 39.69 -2.49
N TRP A 236 -4.89 39.40 -2.19
CA TRP A 236 -5.34 38.10 -1.67
C TRP A 236 -4.85 36.93 -2.52
N ALA A 237 -4.37 35.85 -1.90
CA ALA A 237 -3.67 34.79 -2.62
C ALA A 237 -4.52 34.17 -3.74
N CYS A 238 -5.81 33.97 -3.50
CA CYS A 238 -6.78 33.49 -4.50
C CYS A 238 -7.13 34.48 -5.64
N GLU A 239 -6.60 35.70 -5.61
CA GLU A 239 -6.76 36.73 -6.64
C GLU A 239 -5.42 37.26 -7.17
N ASN A 240 -4.31 36.63 -6.79
CA ASN A 240 -2.97 37.11 -7.10
C ASN A 240 -2.40 36.41 -8.35
N ASP A 241 -2.57 37.09 -9.49
CA ASP A 241 -2.05 36.69 -10.81
C ASP A 241 -0.53 36.40 -10.82
N GLY A 242 0.23 37.07 -9.96
CA GLY A 242 1.67 36.82 -9.79
C GLY A 242 1.96 35.40 -9.30
N ILE A 243 1.36 35.00 -8.17
CA ILE A 243 1.62 33.67 -7.60
C ILE A 243 0.86 32.56 -8.32
N ILE A 244 -0.34 32.82 -8.87
CA ILE A 244 -1.16 31.80 -9.53
C ILE A 244 -0.76 31.63 -11.00
N ASN A 245 -0.96 32.64 -11.85
CA ASN A 245 -0.72 32.49 -13.29
C ASN A 245 0.77 32.40 -13.61
N LYS A 246 1.60 33.30 -13.06
CA LYS A 246 3.02 33.36 -13.41
C LYS A 246 3.85 32.29 -12.71
N ILE A 247 3.78 32.18 -11.38
CA ILE A 247 4.60 31.22 -10.64
C ILE A 247 4.02 29.80 -10.71
N MET A 248 2.80 29.56 -10.20
CA MET A 248 2.26 28.20 -10.12
C MET A 248 1.99 27.59 -11.51
N LYS A 249 1.27 28.30 -12.40
CA LYS A 249 0.85 27.74 -13.69
C LYS A 249 1.90 27.82 -14.79
N ASP A 250 2.63 28.93 -14.94
CA ASP A 250 3.66 29.07 -15.98
C ASP A 250 5.07 28.63 -15.51
N GLU A 251 5.59 29.06 -14.36
CA GLU A 251 6.94 28.67 -13.93
C GLU A 251 7.02 27.21 -13.49
N LEU A 252 6.22 26.81 -12.49
CA LEU A 252 6.15 25.43 -12.00
C LEU A 252 5.37 24.51 -12.96
N GLY A 253 4.82 25.05 -14.04
CA GLY A 253 4.13 24.27 -15.08
C GLY A 253 2.93 23.48 -14.57
N PHE A 254 2.23 23.95 -13.53
CA PHE A 254 1.16 23.21 -12.88
C PHE A 254 -0.02 22.91 -13.82
N PRO A 255 -0.33 21.61 -14.08
CA PRO A 255 -1.43 21.21 -14.96
C PRO A 255 -2.75 20.96 -14.21
N GLY A 256 -2.73 20.87 -12.88
CA GLY A 256 -3.93 20.73 -12.06
C GLY A 256 -4.71 22.05 -11.91
N TYR A 257 -5.65 22.07 -10.97
CA TYR A 257 -6.53 23.21 -10.73
C TYR A 257 -6.31 23.89 -9.37
N MET A 258 -6.53 25.20 -9.34
CA MET A 258 -6.52 26.04 -8.14
C MET A 258 -7.92 26.10 -7.52
N MET A 259 -8.07 25.64 -6.28
CA MET A 259 -9.27 25.92 -5.46
C MET A 259 -9.00 27.02 -4.44
N SER A 260 -10.04 27.71 -3.97
CA SER A 260 -9.93 28.57 -2.78
C SER A 260 -9.98 27.76 -1.48
N ASP A 261 -9.35 28.27 -0.43
CA ASP A 261 -9.78 28.00 0.95
C ASP A 261 -11.22 28.52 1.16
N TRP A 262 -11.87 28.13 2.25
CA TRP A 262 -13.31 28.32 2.46
C TRP A 262 -13.67 29.80 2.60
N ASN A 263 -14.32 30.37 1.57
CA ASN A 263 -14.63 31.80 1.47
C ASN A 263 -13.39 32.72 1.32
N ALA A 264 -12.26 32.20 0.84
CA ALA A 264 -11.07 33.01 0.48
C ALA A 264 -11.15 33.68 -0.92
N GLN A 265 -12.35 33.76 -1.51
CA GLN A 265 -12.61 34.45 -2.78
C GLN A 265 -13.23 35.83 -2.49
N HIS A 266 -12.73 36.90 -3.14
CA HIS A 266 -13.16 38.28 -2.83
C HIS A 266 -13.88 38.98 -4.00
N THR A 267 -13.65 38.57 -5.26
CA THR A 267 -14.32 39.12 -6.45
C THR A 267 -14.67 38.05 -7.49
N THR A 268 -15.69 38.32 -8.32
CA THR A 268 -16.05 37.47 -9.47
C THR A 268 -14.97 37.45 -10.55
N VAL A 269 -14.54 38.65 -10.99
CA VAL A 269 -13.72 38.83 -12.21
C VAL A 269 -12.22 38.79 -11.90
N GLY A 270 -11.80 39.30 -10.73
CA GLY A 270 -10.41 39.30 -10.29
C GLY A 270 -9.88 37.89 -10.13
N SER A 271 -10.44 37.11 -9.20
CA SER A 271 -10.10 35.69 -9.01
C SER A 271 -10.11 34.87 -10.32
N ALA A 272 -11.14 35.04 -11.16
CA ALA A 272 -11.28 34.30 -12.41
C ALA A 272 -10.13 34.59 -13.38
N ASN A 273 -9.81 35.86 -13.62
CA ASN A 273 -8.74 36.25 -14.55
C ASN A 273 -7.34 36.06 -13.94
N ALA A 274 -7.18 36.21 -12.63
CA ALA A 274 -5.95 35.94 -11.88
C ALA A 274 -5.58 34.44 -11.81
N GLY A 275 -6.48 33.55 -12.22
CA GLY A 275 -6.17 32.14 -12.46
C GLY A 275 -6.76 31.15 -11.47
N LEU A 276 -7.65 31.54 -10.56
CA LEU A 276 -8.45 30.60 -9.77
C LEU A 276 -9.24 29.67 -10.72
N ASP A 277 -9.44 28.40 -10.35
CA ASP A 277 -10.20 27.43 -11.15
C ASP A 277 -11.46 26.90 -10.45
N MET A 278 -11.52 26.92 -9.11
CA MET A 278 -12.66 26.47 -8.33
C MET A 278 -12.88 27.37 -7.10
N THR A 279 -14.11 27.81 -6.86
CA THR A 279 -14.48 28.52 -5.61
C THR A 279 -15.13 27.57 -4.62
N MET A 280 -14.67 27.61 -3.36
CA MET A 280 -15.18 26.80 -2.25
C MET A 280 -15.48 27.66 -1.02
N PRO A 281 -16.58 27.39 -0.30
CA PRO A 281 -17.65 26.43 -0.62
C PRO A 281 -18.60 26.93 -1.73
N GLY A 282 -18.32 28.09 -2.35
CA GLY A 282 -19.15 28.73 -3.39
C GLY A 282 -20.09 29.82 -2.85
N SER A 283 -20.12 30.01 -1.53
CA SER A 283 -20.77 31.09 -0.79
C SER A 283 -19.91 31.46 0.42
N ASP A 284 -20.25 32.52 1.13
CA ASP A 284 -19.81 32.66 2.52
C ASP A 284 -20.52 31.65 3.44
N PHE A 285 -20.10 31.59 4.71
CA PHE A 285 -20.68 30.71 5.74
C PHE A 285 -22.14 31.06 6.08
N ASP A 286 -22.57 32.28 5.78
CA ASP A 286 -23.94 32.79 5.93
C ASP A 286 -24.82 32.45 4.71
N LYS A 287 -24.26 31.71 3.73
CA LYS A 287 -24.87 31.28 2.46
C LYS A 287 -25.21 32.45 1.52
N LYS A 288 -24.47 33.55 1.64
CA LYS A 288 -24.52 34.76 0.80
C LYS A 288 -23.20 34.85 -0.02
N ASN A 289 -22.90 36.04 -0.57
CA ASN A 289 -21.67 36.33 -1.33
C ASN A 289 -21.30 35.28 -2.40
N ILE A 290 -22.27 34.86 -3.22
CA ILE A 290 -22.07 33.89 -4.31
C ILE A 290 -21.35 34.58 -5.47
N LEU A 291 -20.01 34.58 -5.43
CA LEU A 291 -19.16 35.34 -6.35
C LEU A 291 -18.99 34.70 -7.74
N TRP A 292 -19.14 33.39 -7.89
CA TRP A 292 -19.28 32.73 -9.20
C TRP A 292 -20.72 32.24 -9.41
N GLY A 293 -20.95 31.01 -9.91
CA GLY A 293 -22.28 30.59 -10.35
C GLY A 293 -22.88 31.59 -11.35
N PRO A 294 -24.12 32.09 -11.12
CA PRO A 294 -24.74 33.11 -11.98
C PRO A 294 -23.89 34.37 -12.20
N ALA A 295 -23.10 34.80 -11.21
CA ALA A 295 -22.25 35.99 -11.35
C ALA A 295 -21.11 35.76 -12.37
N LEU A 296 -20.49 34.57 -12.39
CA LEU A 296 -19.50 34.21 -13.40
C LEU A 296 -20.13 34.08 -14.79
N GLN A 297 -21.32 33.48 -14.88
CA GLN A 297 -22.06 33.38 -16.15
C GLN A 297 -22.40 34.76 -16.73
N ASN A 298 -22.77 35.72 -15.87
CA ASN A 298 -22.99 37.11 -16.25
C ASN A 298 -21.68 37.80 -16.67
N ALA A 299 -20.58 37.59 -15.94
CA ALA A 299 -19.27 38.16 -16.28
C ALA A 299 -18.73 37.65 -17.64
N VAL A 300 -18.98 36.38 -17.98
CA VAL A 300 -18.68 35.84 -19.32
C VAL A 300 -19.59 36.45 -20.39
N SER A 301 -20.90 36.54 -20.10
CA SER A 301 -21.87 37.13 -21.04
C SER A 301 -21.62 38.62 -21.31
N GLY A 302 -21.07 39.34 -20.33
CA GLY A 302 -20.64 40.74 -20.44
C GLY A 302 -19.19 40.94 -20.91
N GLY A 303 -18.47 39.88 -21.29
CA GLY A 303 -17.10 39.96 -21.82
C GLY A 303 -16.01 40.31 -20.80
N GLN A 304 -16.32 40.31 -19.50
CA GLN A 304 -15.37 40.63 -18.41
C GLN A 304 -14.45 39.44 -18.07
N VAL A 305 -14.92 38.23 -18.31
CA VAL A 305 -14.15 36.98 -18.24
C VAL A 305 -14.28 36.27 -19.58
N GLN A 306 -13.18 35.95 -20.24
CA GLN A 306 -13.23 35.26 -21.53
C GLN A 306 -13.73 33.82 -21.36
N GLN A 307 -14.53 33.30 -22.30
CA GLN A 307 -14.99 31.90 -22.21
C GLN A 307 -13.80 30.92 -22.19
N SER A 308 -12.72 31.23 -22.91
CA SER A 308 -11.47 30.45 -22.90
C SER A 308 -10.84 30.33 -21.51
N ARG A 309 -11.06 31.29 -20.60
CA ARG A 309 -10.62 31.21 -19.21
C ARG A 309 -11.41 30.13 -18.46
N VAL A 310 -12.75 30.15 -18.56
CA VAL A 310 -13.62 29.13 -17.95
C VAL A 310 -13.41 27.75 -18.57
N ASP A 311 -13.12 27.69 -19.86
CA ASP A 311 -12.76 26.47 -20.58
C ASP A 311 -11.44 25.84 -20.06
N ASP A 312 -10.45 26.64 -19.65
CA ASP A 312 -9.24 26.14 -18.97
C ASP A 312 -9.51 25.69 -17.52
N MET A 313 -10.29 26.46 -16.74
CA MET A 313 -10.70 26.06 -15.37
C MET A 313 -11.29 24.64 -15.36
N VAL A 314 -12.28 24.41 -16.22
CA VAL A 314 -12.99 23.12 -16.31
C VAL A 314 -12.08 22.04 -16.88
N LYS A 315 -11.20 22.36 -17.83
CA LYS A 315 -10.24 21.38 -18.36
C LYS A 315 -9.28 20.88 -17.28
N ARG A 316 -8.80 21.76 -16.40
CA ARG A 316 -7.91 21.39 -15.28
C ARG A 316 -8.62 20.48 -14.27
N ILE A 317 -9.86 20.81 -13.90
CA ILE A 317 -10.67 20.01 -12.97
C ILE A 317 -10.98 18.62 -13.57
N LEU A 318 -11.42 18.57 -14.84
CA LEU A 318 -11.68 17.30 -15.51
C LEU A 318 -10.39 16.50 -15.75
N ALA A 319 -9.26 17.15 -16.04
CA ALA A 319 -7.97 16.46 -16.15
C ALA A 319 -7.56 15.84 -14.81
N ALA A 320 -7.67 16.57 -13.70
CA ALA A 320 -7.41 16.04 -12.36
C ALA A 320 -8.34 14.85 -12.01
N TRP A 321 -9.62 14.90 -12.38
CA TRP A 321 -10.58 13.81 -12.24
C TRP A 321 -10.20 12.56 -13.08
N TYR A 322 -9.75 12.76 -14.33
CA TYR A 322 -9.27 11.68 -15.20
C TYR A 322 -7.89 11.13 -14.80
N LEU A 323 -7.01 11.96 -14.21
CA LEU A 323 -5.64 11.62 -13.81
C LEU A 323 -5.62 10.44 -12.82
N VAL A 324 -6.38 10.59 -11.73
CA VAL A 324 -6.64 9.53 -10.74
C VAL A 324 -7.82 8.64 -11.13
N GLY A 325 -8.26 8.68 -12.40
CA GLY A 325 -9.25 7.79 -13.00
C GLY A 325 -10.56 7.67 -12.22
N GLN A 326 -11.12 8.78 -11.76
CA GLN A 326 -12.41 8.83 -11.06
C GLN A 326 -13.61 8.74 -12.02
N ASP A 327 -13.35 8.58 -13.32
CA ASP A 327 -14.32 8.34 -14.39
C ASP A 327 -14.87 6.91 -14.45
N LYS A 328 -14.31 5.98 -13.66
CA LYS A 328 -14.59 4.54 -13.76
C LYS A 328 -14.91 3.91 -12.41
N GLY A 329 -16.18 3.58 -12.19
CA GLY A 329 -16.64 2.80 -11.03
C GLY A 329 -16.37 3.45 -9.67
N TYR A 330 -16.23 4.78 -9.62
CA TYR A 330 -15.88 5.47 -8.39
C TYR A 330 -17.05 5.50 -7.39
N PRO A 331 -16.83 5.27 -6.07
CA PRO A 331 -17.91 5.29 -5.10
C PRO A 331 -18.61 6.65 -4.98
N THR A 332 -19.93 6.62 -4.79
CA THR A 332 -20.72 7.81 -4.45
C THR A 332 -20.52 8.21 -2.98
N ALA A 333 -20.60 9.49 -2.63
CA ALA A 333 -20.44 9.97 -1.25
C ALA A 333 -21.46 9.30 -0.29
N THR A 334 -21.00 8.41 0.60
CA THR A 334 -21.86 7.56 1.46
C THR A 334 -22.04 8.07 2.91
N PHE A 335 -21.75 9.35 3.15
CA PHE A 335 -21.84 10.03 4.45
C PHE A 335 -22.40 11.46 4.26
N ASN A 336 -22.60 12.20 5.34
CA ASN A 336 -22.91 13.63 5.30
C ASN A 336 -22.21 14.34 6.49
N SER A 337 -21.37 15.35 6.21
CA SER A 337 -20.59 16.09 7.21
C SER A 337 -21.44 16.75 8.31
N TRP A 338 -22.69 17.10 8.00
CA TRP A 338 -23.60 17.85 8.87
C TRP A 338 -24.53 16.92 9.67
N ASN A 339 -24.47 15.61 9.40
CA ASN A 339 -25.16 14.55 10.11
C ASN A 339 -24.20 13.37 10.30
N ILE A 340 -23.28 13.50 11.27
CA ILE A 340 -22.10 12.64 11.48
C ILE A 340 -22.52 11.18 11.75
N GLY A 341 -22.58 10.39 10.67
CA GLY A 341 -22.82 8.96 10.69
C GLY A 341 -21.60 8.14 11.10
N SER A 342 -21.83 6.83 11.27
CA SER A 342 -20.77 5.84 11.54
C SER A 342 -20.55 4.94 10.32
N LYS A 343 -19.28 4.76 9.95
CA LYS A 343 -18.77 4.02 8.79
C LYS A 343 -17.45 3.38 9.17
N THR A 344 -17.47 2.10 9.56
CA THR A 344 -16.25 1.35 9.88
C THR A 344 -15.51 0.99 8.59
N ILE A 345 -14.41 1.69 8.30
CA ILE A 345 -13.61 1.51 7.06
C ILE A 345 -12.09 1.45 7.31
N THR A 346 -11.66 1.40 8.57
CA THR A 346 -10.25 1.53 8.99
C THR A 346 -9.29 0.43 8.53
N GLY A 347 -9.79 -0.62 7.86
CA GLY A 347 -9.00 -1.79 7.45
C GLY A 347 -8.07 -2.29 8.56
N ASP A 348 -6.78 -2.41 8.23
CA ASP A 348 -5.68 -2.60 9.17
C ASP A 348 -4.87 -1.30 9.43
N HIS A 349 -5.29 -0.13 8.89
CA HIS A 349 -4.50 1.12 8.81
C HIS A 349 -3.89 1.62 10.13
N LYS A 350 -4.45 1.21 11.28
CA LYS A 350 -3.86 1.37 12.61
C LYS A 350 -2.42 0.80 12.73
N THR A 351 -1.99 -0.10 11.85
CA THR A 351 -0.60 -0.58 11.74
C THR A 351 0.34 0.57 11.42
N ASN A 352 0.02 1.37 10.39
CA ASN A 352 0.73 2.60 10.06
C ASN A 352 0.65 3.60 11.22
N VAL A 353 -0.52 3.81 11.84
CA VAL A 353 -0.65 4.78 12.94
C VAL A 353 0.19 4.39 14.15
N ARG A 354 0.27 3.11 14.54
CA ARG A 354 1.15 2.65 15.62
C ARG A 354 2.62 2.74 15.23
N ALA A 355 2.97 2.40 13.99
CA ALA A 355 4.34 2.53 13.49
C ALA A 355 4.79 4.00 13.47
N MET A 356 3.92 4.93 13.05
CA MET A 356 4.11 6.38 13.13
C MET A 356 4.25 6.83 14.59
N ALA A 357 3.30 6.46 15.46
CA ALA A 357 3.28 6.80 16.88
C ALA A 357 4.56 6.34 17.62
N ARG A 358 5.19 5.25 17.17
CA ARG A 358 6.46 4.72 17.70
C ARG A 358 7.69 5.36 17.05
N ASP A 359 7.78 5.32 15.72
CA ASP A 359 9.00 5.68 14.97
C ASP A 359 9.18 7.20 14.78
N GLY A 360 8.15 8.00 15.11
CA GLY A 360 8.19 9.46 15.19
C GLY A 360 8.48 10.02 16.59
N ILE A 361 8.56 9.17 17.63
CA ILE A 361 9.02 9.59 18.96
C ILE A 361 10.50 9.96 18.90
N VAL A 362 10.82 11.14 19.43
CA VAL A 362 12.18 11.64 19.57
C VAL A 362 12.61 11.55 21.03
N LEU A 363 13.63 10.75 21.33
CA LEU A 363 14.24 10.70 22.65
C LEU A 363 15.21 11.89 22.78
N LEU A 364 14.92 12.81 23.70
CA LEU A 364 15.69 14.04 23.87
C LEU A 364 16.76 13.93 24.98
N LYS A 365 16.47 13.16 26.03
CA LYS A 365 17.39 12.90 27.15
C LYS A 365 17.24 11.45 27.62
N ASN A 366 18.34 10.79 27.97
CA ASN A 366 18.35 9.47 28.60
C ASN A 366 19.63 9.28 29.45
N THR A 367 19.65 9.87 30.64
CA THR A 367 20.77 9.80 31.58
C THR A 367 20.79 8.44 32.29
N GLY A 368 21.94 7.74 32.23
CA GLY A 368 22.16 6.50 32.98
C GLY A 368 21.31 5.30 32.55
N GLU A 369 20.94 5.22 31.26
CA GLU A 369 20.07 4.16 30.71
C GLU A 369 18.72 4.02 31.46
N ALA A 370 18.13 5.14 31.90
CA ALA A 370 16.83 5.15 32.55
C ALA A 370 15.70 4.62 31.66
N LEU A 371 15.86 4.72 30.34
CA LEU A 371 15.08 4.01 29.33
C LEU A 371 15.98 3.08 28.49
N PRO A 372 15.48 1.92 28.03
CA PRO A 372 14.12 1.40 28.25
C PRO A 372 13.87 0.86 29.67
N LEU A 373 12.60 0.82 30.08
CA LEU A 373 12.15 0.35 31.39
C LEU A 373 12.36 -1.17 31.56
N LYS A 374 13.18 -1.55 32.54
CA LYS A 374 13.57 -2.95 32.82
C LYS A 374 12.70 -3.56 33.94
N LYS A 375 11.37 -3.56 33.75
CA LYS A 375 10.33 -4.05 34.70
C LYS A 375 10.46 -3.46 36.13
N PRO A 376 10.29 -2.14 36.31
CA PRO A 376 10.40 -1.50 37.63
C PRO A 376 9.33 -2.01 38.60
N LYS A 377 9.59 -1.96 39.92
CA LYS A 377 8.64 -2.45 40.94
C LYS A 377 7.38 -1.60 41.06
N SER A 378 7.53 -0.28 40.89
CA SER A 378 6.42 0.65 40.91
C SER A 378 6.64 1.83 39.96
N ILE A 379 5.56 2.27 39.30
CA ILE A 379 5.52 3.43 38.42
C ILE A 379 4.46 4.40 38.95
N ALA A 380 4.77 5.69 39.03
CA ALA A 380 3.77 6.74 39.11
C ALA A 380 3.52 7.31 37.71
N VAL A 381 2.25 7.41 37.29
CA VAL A 381 1.84 8.07 36.03
C VAL A 381 1.06 9.34 36.37
N ILE A 382 1.53 10.49 35.90
CA ILE A 382 1.18 11.80 36.44
C ILE A 382 0.87 12.78 35.29
N GLY A 383 -0.12 13.66 35.49
CA GLY A 383 -0.58 14.66 34.52
C GLY A 383 -1.90 14.28 33.85
N SER A 384 -2.66 15.27 33.39
CA SER A 384 -3.91 15.04 32.64
C SER A 384 -3.66 14.40 31.26
N ASP A 385 -2.55 14.77 30.62
CA ASP A 385 -2.08 14.23 29.34
C ASP A 385 -1.82 12.70 29.34
N ALA A 386 -1.85 12.05 30.51
CA ALA A 386 -1.76 10.60 30.62
C ALA A 386 -3.06 9.85 30.25
N ILE A 387 -4.23 10.50 30.22
CA ILE A 387 -5.55 9.85 30.06
C ILE A 387 -6.33 10.35 28.84
N VAL A 388 -7.31 9.57 28.37
CA VAL A 388 -8.33 10.10 27.45
C VAL A 388 -9.14 11.17 28.19
N ALA A 389 -9.53 12.22 27.47
CA ALA A 389 -10.45 13.26 27.95
C ALA A 389 -11.59 12.67 28.79
N PRO A 390 -11.89 13.18 30.00
CA PRO A 390 -12.97 12.65 30.84
C PRO A 390 -14.37 12.71 30.20
N LYS A 391 -14.53 13.55 29.17
CA LYS A 391 -15.76 13.69 28.36
C LYS A 391 -15.79 12.75 27.13
N GLY A 392 -14.68 12.08 26.82
CA GLY A 392 -14.44 11.27 25.63
C GLY A 392 -13.63 11.99 24.54
N ALA A 393 -12.83 11.24 23.77
CA ALA A 393 -11.83 11.78 22.82
C ALA A 393 -12.38 12.73 21.72
N ASN A 394 -13.67 12.64 21.40
CA ASN A 394 -14.33 13.49 20.39
C ASN A 394 -15.26 14.55 21.00
N ALA A 395 -15.29 14.71 22.33
CA ALA A 395 -16.27 15.57 23.01
C ALA A 395 -16.18 17.05 22.64
N CYS A 396 -15.00 17.51 22.23
CA CYS A 396 -14.76 18.86 21.74
C CYS A 396 -14.87 18.86 20.20
N ALA A 397 -15.72 19.73 19.66
CA ALA A 397 -15.89 19.95 18.23
C ALA A 397 -14.54 20.39 17.62
N ASP A 398 -14.20 19.85 16.44
CA ASP A 398 -12.94 20.11 15.74
C ASP A 398 -11.68 19.98 16.62
N ARG A 399 -11.75 19.13 17.65
CA ARG A 399 -10.72 18.94 18.71
C ARG A 399 -10.33 20.23 19.46
N GLY A 400 -11.20 21.24 19.49
CA GLY A 400 -10.98 22.55 20.13
C GLY A 400 -10.96 22.56 21.67
N CYS A 401 -10.22 21.64 22.30
CA CYS A 401 -9.90 21.67 23.72
C CYS A 401 -8.67 20.81 24.03
N ASN A 402 -7.88 21.25 25.01
CA ASN A 402 -6.77 20.48 25.55
C ASN A 402 -7.17 19.94 26.94
N ASP A 403 -7.90 18.83 26.96
CA ASP A 403 -8.49 18.20 28.16
C ASP A 403 -8.18 16.69 28.11
N GLY A 404 -7.01 16.29 28.61
CA GLY A 404 -6.48 14.92 28.48
C GLY A 404 -5.30 14.81 27.50
N THR A 405 -5.05 13.60 26.98
CA THR A 405 -3.89 13.26 26.14
C THR A 405 -3.97 13.89 24.74
N LEU A 406 -2.92 14.63 24.36
CA LEU A 406 -2.91 15.41 23.13
C LEU A 406 -2.42 14.57 21.94
N ALA A 407 -3.35 13.99 21.18
CA ALA A 407 -3.02 13.18 20.00
C ALA A 407 -3.11 13.93 18.65
N MET A 408 -3.70 15.13 18.64
CA MET A 408 -4.05 15.94 17.47
C MET A 408 -4.33 17.39 17.92
N GLY A 409 -3.98 18.41 17.13
CA GLY A 409 -4.40 19.80 17.41
C GLY A 409 -5.81 20.12 16.87
N TRP A 410 -6.25 21.39 16.90
CA TRP A 410 -7.63 21.76 16.55
C TRP A 410 -7.85 22.41 15.17
N GLY A 411 -9.09 22.34 14.67
CA GLY A 411 -9.54 23.03 13.44
C GLY A 411 -9.91 22.12 12.27
N SER A 412 -9.75 22.58 11.03
CA SER A 412 -10.01 21.78 9.83
C SER A 412 -9.05 20.62 9.61
N GLY A 413 -7.86 20.68 10.21
CA GLY A 413 -6.87 19.61 10.18
C GLY A 413 -7.22 18.34 10.96
N THR A 414 -8.50 18.08 11.27
CA THR A 414 -8.92 17.08 12.27
C THR A 414 -9.78 15.94 11.72
N ALA A 415 -9.83 14.84 12.47
CA ALA A 415 -10.71 13.68 12.25
C ALA A 415 -11.36 13.22 13.57
N GLU A 416 -12.42 12.42 13.49
CA GLU A 416 -13.03 11.78 14.65
C GLU A 416 -12.23 10.53 15.03
N PHE A 417 -11.78 10.44 16.28
CA PHE A 417 -11.13 9.24 16.81
C PHE A 417 -12.10 8.05 16.81
N PRO A 418 -11.78 6.90 16.18
CA PRO A 418 -12.58 5.68 16.31
C PRO A 418 -12.41 5.06 17.70
N TYR A 419 -11.22 5.25 18.28
CA TYR A 419 -10.81 5.08 19.66
C TYR A 419 -9.56 5.96 19.87
N LEU A 420 -9.11 6.10 21.12
CA LEU A 420 -7.82 6.71 21.43
C LEU A 420 -7.19 5.92 22.58
N ILE A 421 -6.04 5.30 22.35
CA ILE A 421 -5.29 4.62 23.41
C ILE A 421 -4.43 5.65 24.13
N ALA A 422 -4.81 6.00 25.36
CA ALA A 422 -4.03 6.94 26.16
C ALA A 422 -2.80 6.27 26.80
N PRO A 423 -1.75 7.06 27.13
CA PRO A 423 -0.54 6.54 27.77
C PRO A 423 -0.79 5.67 29.00
N LEU A 424 -1.67 6.09 29.91
CA LEU A 424 -1.95 5.37 31.15
C LEU A 424 -2.51 3.97 30.89
N ASP A 425 -3.36 3.81 29.90
CA ASP A 425 -4.04 2.54 29.64
C ASP A 425 -3.09 1.52 29.01
N ALA A 426 -2.21 1.98 28.10
CA ALA A 426 -1.11 1.16 27.58
C ALA A 426 -0.07 0.82 28.66
N ILE A 427 0.31 1.79 29.51
CA ILE A 427 1.26 1.57 30.61
C ILE A 427 0.70 0.58 31.63
N LYS A 428 -0.56 0.71 32.05
CA LYS A 428 -1.26 -0.29 32.89
C LYS A 428 -1.25 -1.68 32.25
N THR A 429 -1.58 -1.76 30.95
CA THR A 429 -1.61 -3.03 30.19
C THR A 429 -0.24 -3.71 30.16
N GLN A 430 0.86 -2.96 30.11
CA GLN A 430 2.20 -3.54 30.18
C GLN A 430 2.62 -3.86 31.62
N ALA A 431 2.40 -2.95 32.56
CA ALA A 431 2.70 -3.12 33.99
C ALA A 431 2.04 -4.38 34.58
N GLN A 432 0.82 -4.72 34.16
CA GLN A 432 0.12 -5.95 34.57
C GLN A 432 0.87 -7.23 34.16
N LYS A 433 1.56 -7.25 33.02
CA LYS A 433 2.39 -8.39 32.56
C LYS A 433 3.71 -8.50 33.32
N ASP A 434 4.19 -7.38 33.85
CA ASP A 434 5.49 -7.26 34.50
C ASP A 434 5.41 -7.35 36.03
N GLY A 435 4.20 -7.33 36.60
CA GLY A 435 3.98 -7.31 38.06
C GLY A 435 4.23 -5.94 38.70
N THR A 436 4.28 -4.87 37.89
CA THR A 436 4.58 -3.50 38.33
C THR A 436 3.35 -2.83 38.94
N THR A 437 3.48 -2.29 40.16
CA THR A 437 2.43 -1.48 40.79
C THR A 437 2.32 -0.11 40.12
N VAL A 438 1.14 0.29 39.67
CA VAL A 438 0.90 1.62 39.07
C VAL A 438 0.13 2.53 40.02
N THR A 439 0.75 3.63 40.43
CA THR A 439 0.12 4.75 41.15
C THR A 439 -0.22 5.85 40.14
N THR A 440 -1.31 6.59 40.33
CA THR A 440 -1.77 7.58 39.33
C THR A 440 -2.14 8.93 39.93
N SER A 441 -1.74 10.02 39.28
CA SER A 441 -2.23 11.38 39.51
C SER A 441 -2.64 12.01 38.18
N THR A 442 -3.84 11.69 37.69
CA THR A 442 -4.33 12.09 36.36
C THR A 442 -4.88 13.52 36.33
N THR A 443 -4.23 14.42 37.07
CA THR A 443 -4.47 15.87 37.08
C THR A 443 -3.13 16.59 37.22
N ASP A 444 -3.08 17.84 36.78
CA ASP A 444 -1.86 18.66 36.82
C ASP A 444 -1.67 19.37 38.17
N THR A 445 -2.36 18.89 39.21
CA THR A 445 -2.24 19.36 40.58
C THR A 445 -0.88 18.95 41.15
N THR A 446 0.06 19.89 41.23
CA THR A 446 1.47 19.66 41.62
C THR A 446 1.64 18.86 42.92
N SER A 447 0.79 19.08 43.93
CA SER A 447 0.81 18.34 45.19
C SER A 447 0.32 16.89 45.07
N GLN A 448 -0.65 16.60 44.18
CA GLN A 448 -1.10 15.24 43.88
C GLN A 448 -0.03 14.49 43.07
N GLY A 449 0.57 15.15 42.08
CA GLY A 449 1.67 14.60 41.29
C GLY A 449 2.87 14.21 42.16
N ALA A 450 3.32 15.13 43.03
CA ALA A 450 4.38 14.83 43.99
C ALA A 450 3.99 13.68 44.95
N SER A 451 2.76 13.67 45.47
CA SER A 451 2.29 12.60 46.37
C SER A 451 2.29 11.21 45.70
N ALA A 452 1.88 11.13 44.43
CA ALA A 452 1.94 9.89 43.65
C ALA A 452 3.39 9.46 43.36
N ALA A 453 4.27 10.41 43.07
CA ALA A 453 5.67 10.17 42.76
C ALA A 453 6.53 9.73 43.97
N GLN A 454 6.16 10.15 45.18
CA GLN A 454 6.98 10.07 46.40
C GLN A 454 7.52 8.66 46.72
N ASN A 455 6.76 7.61 46.40
CA ASN A 455 7.05 6.21 46.72
C ASN A 455 7.16 5.29 45.49
N ALA A 456 7.19 5.86 44.28
CA ALA A 456 7.35 5.10 43.04
C ALA A 456 8.83 4.91 42.70
N GLU A 457 9.21 3.76 42.12
CA GLU A 457 10.58 3.55 41.65
C GLU A 457 10.92 4.46 40.45
N VAL A 458 9.93 4.69 39.58
CA VAL A 458 9.99 5.62 38.43
C VAL A 458 8.74 6.49 38.42
N ALA A 459 8.89 7.78 38.14
CA ALA A 459 7.76 8.69 37.91
C ALA A 459 7.72 9.13 36.45
N ILE A 460 6.60 8.92 35.75
CA ILE A 460 6.38 9.31 34.37
C ILE A 460 5.38 10.48 34.38
N VAL A 461 5.86 11.67 34.02
CA VAL A 461 5.08 12.91 33.98
C VAL A 461 4.72 13.22 32.54
N HIS A 462 3.43 13.31 32.28
CA HIS A 462 2.84 13.67 31.00
C HIS A 462 2.52 15.17 31.02
N ILE A 463 2.99 15.88 30.00
CA ILE A 463 2.71 17.30 29.77
C ILE A 463 2.48 17.53 28.28
N ASN A 464 1.75 18.59 27.93
CA ASN A 464 1.52 18.91 26.54
C ASN A 464 1.52 20.42 26.23
N SER A 465 1.35 20.75 24.96
CA SER A 465 1.02 22.11 24.49
C SER A 465 0.36 22.03 23.13
N ASP A 466 -0.77 22.71 23.01
CA ASP A 466 -1.71 22.60 21.90
C ASP A 466 -1.79 23.90 21.06
N ALA A 467 -2.32 23.80 19.84
CA ALA A 467 -2.57 24.87 18.89
C ALA A 467 -3.50 24.40 17.76
N GLY A 468 -4.00 25.33 16.95
CA GLY A 468 -4.80 24.96 15.80
C GLY A 468 -5.25 26.13 14.94
N GLU A 469 -6.40 25.98 14.32
CA GLU A 469 -6.97 26.96 13.40
C GLU A 469 -7.59 28.18 14.10
N GLY A 470 -7.43 29.37 13.51
CA GLY A 470 -7.75 30.67 14.10
C GLY A 470 -9.22 30.96 14.41
N TYR A 471 -10.17 30.14 13.91
CA TYR A 471 -11.59 30.31 14.23
C TYR A 471 -11.99 29.74 15.60
N ILE A 472 -11.08 29.05 16.31
CA ILE A 472 -11.28 28.54 17.67
C ILE A 472 -10.27 29.23 18.61
N THR A 473 -10.74 29.65 19.79
CA THR A 473 -9.88 30.13 20.87
C THR A 473 -9.92 29.15 22.05
N VAL A 474 -8.77 28.54 22.36
CA VAL A 474 -8.63 27.56 23.46
C VAL A 474 -7.69 28.12 24.51
N GLU A 475 -8.17 28.26 25.76
CA GLU A 475 -7.41 28.81 26.91
C GLU A 475 -6.75 30.18 26.63
N GLY A 476 -7.35 30.99 25.73
CA GLY A 476 -6.84 32.31 25.33
C GLY A 476 -5.93 32.31 24.09
N ASN A 477 -5.64 31.13 23.52
CA ASN A 477 -4.86 30.97 22.29
C ASN A 477 -5.82 30.91 21.09
N ALA A 478 -5.81 31.95 20.24
CA ALA A 478 -6.71 32.09 19.09
C ALA A 478 -6.05 31.52 17.82
N GLY A 479 -6.12 30.21 17.66
CA GLY A 479 -5.30 29.42 16.73
C GLY A 479 -3.82 29.36 17.12
N ASP A 480 -3.13 30.49 16.98
CA ASP A 480 -1.72 30.64 17.35
C ASP A 480 -1.50 30.55 18.87
N ARG A 481 -0.37 29.97 19.28
CA ARG A 481 0.05 29.90 20.68
C ARG A 481 0.49 31.27 21.20
N THR A 482 0.08 31.62 22.41
CA THR A 482 0.48 32.87 23.09
C THR A 482 1.93 32.83 23.62
N ASN A 483 2.50 31.64 23.79
CA ASN A 483 3.84 31.40 24.33
C ASN A 483 4.38 30.03 23.86
N LEU A 484 5.55 29.63 24.38
CA LEU A 484 6.21 28.35 24.11
C LEU A 484 6.44 27.52 25.40
N ASP A 485 5.59 27.70 26.42
CA ASP A 485 5.61 26.90 27.65
C ASP A 485 4.63 25.71 27.55
N PRO A 486 4.88 24.61 28.28
CA PRO A 486 3.89 23.56 28.49
C PRO A 486 2.61 24.11 29.10
N TRP A 487 1.46 23.68 28.57
CA TRP A 487 0.13 24.06 29.05
C TRP A 487 -0.15 23.46 30.44
N HIS A 488 -1.26 23.89 31.06
CA HIS A 488 -1.74 23.41 32.37
C HIS A 488 -0.71 23.49 33.52
N LYS A 489 0.29 24.37 33.39
CA LYS A 489 1.45 24.50 34.29
C LYS A 489 2.37 23.26 34.30
N GLY A 490 2.49 22.54 33.18
CA GLY A 490 3.35 21.35 33.06
C GLY A 490 4.80 21.57 33.52
N ASN A 491 5.36 22.77 33.33
CA ASN A 491 6.64 23.17 33.92
C ASN A 491 6.68 22.95 35.45
N ASP A 492 5.66 23.42 36.18
CA ASP A 492 5.58 23.32 37.64
C ASP A 492 5.24 21.89 38.11
N LEU A 493 4.47 21.14 37.32
CA LEU A 493 4.20 19.72 37.57
C LEU A 493 5.49 18.89 37.52
N VAL A 494 6.30 19.06 36.46
CA VAL A 494 7.61 18.41 36.34
C VAL A 494 8.54 18.82 37.48
N LYS A 495 8.62 20.12 37.82
CA LYS A 495 9.42 20.62 38.96
C LYS A 495 9.00 19.98 40.29
N ALA A 496 7.70 19.87 40.57
CA ALA A 496 7.18 19.28 41.79
C ALA A 496 7.48 17.76 41.90
N VAL A 497 7.35 17.02 40.81
CA VAL A 497 7.67 15.58 40.77
C VAL A 497 9.17 15.34 40.89
N ALA A 498 9.99 16.10 40.14
CA ALA A 498 11.45 15.98 40.16
C ALA A 498 12.08 16.36 41.51
N ALA A 499 11.40 17.15 42.35
CA ALA A 499 11.83 17.40 43.72
C ALA A 499 11.86 16.09 44.55
N VAL A 500 10.78 15.30 44.46
CA VAL A 500 10.54 14.12 45.33
C VAL A 500 11.00 12.79 44.73
N ASN A 501 10.98 12.62 43.39
CA ASN A 501 11.37 11.37 42.73
C ASN A 501 12.64 11.55 41.88
N LYS A 502 13.64 10.67 42.08
CA LYS A 502 14.96 10.75 41.42
C LYS A 502 15.07 10.02 40.08
N LYS A 503 14.04 9.29 39.65
CA LYS A 503 13.89 8.72 38.31
C LYS A 503 12.63 9.30 37.64
N THR A 504 12.63 10.63 37.44
CA THR A 504 11.55 11.32 36.72
C THR A 504 11.79 11.24 35.21
N ILE A 505 10.81 10.72 34.49
CA ILE A 505 10.75 10.67 33.02
C ILE A 505 9.66 11.65 32.59
N VAL A 506 9.94 12.54 31.63
CA VAL A 506 8.94 13.48 31.08
C VAL A 506 8.54 13.03 29.68
N VAL A 507 7.24 12.83 29.47
CA VAL A 507 6.64 12.58 28.15
C VAL A 507 5.95 13.86 27.69
N VAL A 508 6.22 14.29 26.45
CA VAL A 508 5.71 15.55 25.90
C VAL A 508 4.95 15.31 24.60
N HIS A 509 3.63 15.53 24.61
CA HIS A 509 2.83 15.63 23.39
C HIS A 509 2.71 17.10 22.97
N SER A 510 3.06 17.46 21.73
CA SER A 510 2.91 18.86 21.31
C SER A 510 2.90 19.04 19.80
N VAL A 511 2.13 20.07 19.39
CA VAL A 511 2.09 20.67 18.05
C VAL A 511 3.44 21.18 17.54
N GLY A 512 4.36 21.57 18.44
CA GLY A 512 5.59 22.27 18.07
C GLY A 512 6.52 22.49 19.26
N PRO A 513 7.69 23.12 19.06
CA PRO A 513 8.73 23.20 20.08
C PRO A 513 8.27 23.97 21.34
N LEU A 514 8.94 23.71 22.46
CA LEU A 514 8.69 24.30 23.79
C LEU A 514 10.00 24.67 24.47
N ILE A 515 9.96 25.62 25.40
CA ILE A 515 11.12 26.01 26.21
C ILE A 515 11.22 25.12 27.45
N LEU A 516 12.28 24.31 27.51
CA LEU A 516 12.45 23.26 28.52
C LEU A 516 13.38 23.67 29.68
N GLU A 517 14.03 24.83 29.58
CA GLU A 517 15.14 25.25 30.45
C GLU A 517 14.78 25.29 31.96
N SER A 518 13.49 25.45 32.31
CA SER A 518 13.07 25.54 33.73
C SER A 518 13.15 24.20 34.49
N TRP A 519 13.41 23.08 33.81
CA TRP A 519 13.58 21.75 34.44
C TRP A 519 14.47 20.76 33.68
N ILE A 520 14.83 20.99 32.41
CA ILE A 520 15.55 20.01 31.57
C ILE A 520 16.89 19.53 32.16
N ASP A 521 17.63 20.40 32.84
CA ASP A 521 18.93 20.09 33.47
C ASP A 521 18.81 19.58 34.91
N ASN A 522 17.59 19.42 35.44
CA ASN A 522 17.38 18.85 36.77
C ASN A 522 17.90 17.39 36.78
N PRO A 523 18.77 16.99 37.73
CA PRO A 523 19.36 15.64 37.77
C PRO A 523 18.33 14.54 38.08
N SER A 524 17.19 14.88 38.68
CA SER A 524 16.07 13.94 38.87
C SER A 524 15.33 13.63 37.56
N VAL A 525 15.38 14.53 36.56
CA VAL A 525 14.77 14.33 35.24
C VAL A 525 15.73 13.49 34.40
N VAL A 526 15.62 12.18 34.51
CA VAL A 526 16.56 11.23 33.90
C VAL A 526 16.29 10.98 32.43
N ALA A 527 15.04 11.10 31.96
CA ALA A 527 14.72 10.97 30.54
C ALA A 527 13.63 11.95 30.08
N VAL A 528 13.66 12.30 28.79
CA VAL A 528 12.67 13.15 28.13
C VAL A 528 12.31 12.54 26.78
N VAL A 529 11.03 12.24 26.60
CA VAL A 529 10.46 11.54 25.45
C VAL A 529 9.49 12.49 24.75
N TRP A 530 9.86 12.96 23.57
CA TRP A 530 9.05 13.87 22.78
C TRP A 530 8.15 13.05 21.84
N ALA A 531 6.87 12.97 22.19
CA ALA A 531 5.88 12.11 21.56
C ALA A 531 5.01 12.81 20.50
N GLY A 532 5.10 14.14 20.36
CA GLY A 532 4.49 14.86 19.24
C GLY A 532 2.96 14.76 19.21
N LEU A 533 2.41 14.36 18.07
CA LEU A 533 0.96 14.17 17.83
C LEU A 533 0.71 12.83 17.11
N PRO A 534 0.65 11.72 17.87
CA PRO A 534 0.74 10.36 17.32
C PRO A 534 -0.57 9.76 16.76
N GLY A 535 -1.72 10.45 16.86
CA GLY A 535 -3.02 9.89 16.47
C GLY A 535 -3.53 8.79 17.42
N GLN A 536 -4.44 7.93 16.93
CA GLN A 536 -5.24 7.01 17.79
C GLN A 536 -4.45 5.96 18.59
N GLU A 537 -3.21 5.65 18.18
CA GLU A 537 -2.33 4.64 18.79
C GLU A 537 -1.33 5.22 19.80
N SER A 538 -1.51 6.48 20.23
CA SER A 538 -0.62 7.24 21.15
C SER A 538 0.08 6.37 22.22
N GLY A 539 -0.67 5.82 23.17
CA GLY A 539 -0.13 5.04 24.28
C GLY A 539 0.58 3.75 23.84
N ASN A 540 0.14 3.12 22.75
CA ASN A 540 0.79 1.91 22.22
C ASN A 540 2.15 2.22 21.60
N GLY A 541 2.24 3.27 20.78
CA GLY A 541 3.52 3.72 20.20
C GLY A 541 4.50 4.21 21.28
N LEU A 542 3.98 4.88 22.32
CA LEU A 542 4.77 5.29 23.48
C LEU A 542 5.28 4.09 24.28
N VAL A 543 4.46 3.08 24.57
CA VAL A 543 4.89 1.88 25.32
C VAL A 543 5.89 1.04 24.54
N ASP A 544 5.77 0.95 23.20
CA ASP A 544 6.75 0.29 22.35
C ASP A 544 8.16 0.89 22.52
N ILE A 545 8.25 2.22 22.73
CA ILE A 545 9.51 2.90 23.06
C ILE A 545 9.87 2.74 24.54
N LEU A 546 8.99 3.11 25.47
CA LEU A 546 9.29 3.12 26.91
C LEU A 546 9.80 1.76 27.43
N TYR A 547 9.31 0.64 26.90
CA TYR A 547 9.74 -0.71 27.28
C TYR A 547 10.75 -1.35 26.32
N GLY A 548 11.22 -0.62 25.29
CA GLY A 548 12.28 -1.07 24.39
C GLY A 548 11.87 -2.18 23.42
N LEU A 549 10.59 -2.27 23.05
CA LEU A 549 10.15 -3.12 21.93
C LEU A 549 10.66 -2.57 20.59
N ALA A 550 10.98 -1.27 20.53
CA ALA A 550 11.90 -0.70 19.55
C ALA A 550 12.81 0.34 20.23
N SER A 551 13.97 0.62 19.62
CA SER A 551 14.68 1.88 19.90
C SER A 551 13.86 3.06 19.36
N PRO A 552 13.81 4.20 20.08
CA PRO A 552 13.40 5.45 19.47
C PRO A 552 14.34 5.76 18.30
N SER A 553 13.77 6.36 17.25
CA SER A 553 14.44 6.61 15.98
C SER A 553 13.89 7.83 15.24
N GLY A 554 12.98 8.59 15.85
CA GLY A 554 12.57 9.88 15.33
C GLY A 554 13.65 10.93 15.53
N LYS A 555 13.63 11.98 14.70
CA LYS A 555 14.49 13.16 14.83
C LYS A 555 13.63 14.42 14.72
N LEU A 556 13.98 15.48 15.43
CA LEU A 556 13.18 16.72 15.44
C LEU A 556 13.07 17.37 14.04
N PRO A 557 11.84 17.65 13.53
CA PRO A 557 11.63 18.40 12.30
C PRO A 557 11.62 19.95 12.52
N TYR A 558 12.10 20.39 13.68
CA TYR A 558 12.29 21.79 14.10
C TYR A 558 13.39 21.89 15.17
N THR A 559 13.85 23.09 15.48
CA THR A 559 14.77 23.35 16.60
C THR A 559 13.99 23.55 17.90
N ILE A 560 14.53 23.08 19.02
CA ILE A 560 14.09 23.42 20.37
C ILE A 560 15.10 24.41 20.97
N ALA A 561 14.67 25.68 21.05
CA ALA A 561 15.44 26.80 21.58
C ALA A 561 15.64 26.76 23.11
N LYS A 562 16.48 27.67 23.63
CA LYS A 562 16.61 27.93 25.06
C LYS A 562 15.71 29.09 25.52
N GLN A 563 15.37 30.00 24.61
CA GLN A 563 14.42 31.09 24.85
C GLN A 563 13.64 31.40 23.57
N ALA A 564 12.41 31.89 23.70
CA ALA A 564 11.53 32.16 22.55
C ALA A 564 12.08 33.23 21.59
N SER A 565 12.93 34.14 22.07
CA SER A 565 13.60 35.17 21.28
C SER A 565 14.64 34.63 20.29
N ASP A 566 15.15 33.41 20.48
CA ASP A 566 16.19 32.83 19.61
C ASP A 566 15.67 32.62 18.18
N TYR A 567 14.42 32.18 18.02
CA TYR A 567 13.76 31.99 16.71
C TYR A 567 13.62 33.30 15.92
N GLY A 568 13.60 34.45 16.59
CA GLY A 568 13.56 35.78 15.98
C GLY A 568 12.32 36.14 15.17
N SER A 569 11.33 35.25 15.09
CA SER A 569 10.05 35.42 14.42
C SER A 569 8.90 35.29 15.43
N SER A 570 7.86 36.09 15.27
CA SER A 570 6.70 36.12 16.17
C SER A 570 5.44 36.52 15.40
N VAL A 571 4.27 36.05 15.86
CA VAL A 571 2.96 36.40 15.29
C VAL A 571 2.76 37.93 15.31
N THR A 572 2.45 38.50 14.15
CA THR A 572 2.17 39.94 13.96
C THR A 572 0.67 40.25 14.12
N SER A 573 0.34 41.51 14.41
CA SER A 573 -1.05 42.01 14.44
C SER A 573 -1.52 42.65 13.12
N GLY A 574 -0.71 42.55 12.07
CA GLY A 574 -0.96 43.12 10.74
C GLY A 574 0.03 42.52 9.73
N ASP A 575 0.22 43.19 8.59
CA ASP A 575 1.09 42.71 7.52
C ASP A 575 2.51 42.34 8.01
N ASP A 576 2.96 41.16 7.61
CA ASP A 576 4.28 40.62 7.92
C ASP A 576 5.26 41.00 6.80
N SER A 577 6.29 41.77 7.14
CA SER A 577 7.39 42.18 6.26
C SER A 577 8.73 41.52 6.62
N THR A 578 8.74 40.55 7.55
CA THR A 578 9.95 40.00 8.18
C THR A 578 10.41 38.69 7.54
N TRP A 579 10.70 38.71 6.23
CA TRP A 579 10.95 37.49 5.44
C TRP A 579 12.41 37.38 4.99
N ASP A 580 13.10 36.34 5.44
CA ASP A 580 14.45 35.97 5.00
C ASP A 580 14.59 34.45 4.79
N LEU A 581 15.81 34.01 4.44
CA LEU A 581 16.17 32.59 4.29
C LEU A 581 16.55 31.92 5.61
N PHE A 582 16.48 32.62 6.75
CA PHE A 582 17.07 32.22 8.03
C PHE A 582 15.99 31.93 9.07
N ILE A 583 15.11 30.97 8.76
CA ILE A 583 14.15 30.38 9.71
C ILE A 583 14.74 29.15 10.43
N ASP A 584 14.27 28.89 11.65
CA ASP A 584 14.69 27.74 12.48
C ASP A 584 16.22 27.52 12.48
N TYR A 585 16.72 26.30 12.28
CA TYR A 585 18.15 25.97 12.38
C TYR A 585 19.05 26.83 11.47
N ARG A 586 18.54 27.28 10.31
CA ARG A 586 19.26 28.20 9.42
C ARG A 586 19.61 29.50 10.13
N ARG A 587 18.73 29.97 11.05
CA ARG A 587 18.94 31.11 11.94
C ARG A 587 19.95 30.81 13.04
N PHE A 588 19.78 29.68 13.73
CA PHE A 588 20.67 29.29 14.83
C PHE A 588 22.10 29.12 14.33
N ASP A 589 22.29 28.56 13.14
CA ASP A 589 23.57 28.45 12.45
C ASP A 589 24.10 29.83 12.03
N LYS A 590 23.28 30.66 11.39
CA LYS A 590 23.67 32.00 10.90
C LYS A 590 24.12 32.94 12.02
N ASN A 591 23.47 32.87 13.17
CA ASN A 591 23.71 33.75 14.32
C ASN A 591 24.58 33.09 15.42
N ASN A 592 25.10 31.88 15.17
CA ASN A 592 25.85 31.07 16.14
C ASN A 592 25.13 30.88 17.50
N ILE A 593 23.81 30.77 17.48
CA ILE A 593 23.01 30.46 18.67
C ILE A 593 23.12 28.94 18.92
N ALA A 594 23.29 28.57 20.18
CA ALA A 594 23.28 27.18 20.63
C ALA A 594 21.88 26.80 21.12
N PRO A 595 21.11 25.97 20.39
CA PRO A 595 19.80 25.52 20.83
C PRO A 595 19.91 24.60 22.07
N ARG A 596 18.77 24.18 22.62
CA ARG A 596 18.71 23.08 23.59
C ARG A 596 18.78 21.74 22.87
N PHE A 597 18.01 21.57 21.80
CA PHE A 597 18.12 20.46 20.85
C PHE A 597 17.92 20.99 19.42
N GLU A 598 18.85 20.70 18.52
CA GLU A 598 18.81 21.21 17.14
C GLU A 598 17.85 20.46 16.22
N PHE A 599 17.49 21.09 15.08
CA PHE A 599 16.85 20.40 13.97
C PHE A 599 17.64 19.14 13.57
N GLY A 600 16.91 18.03 13.38
CA GLY A 600 17.48 16.72 13.08
C GLY A 600 18.08 15.98 14.28
N PHE A 601 17.98 16.51 15.50
CA PHE A 601 18.43 15.81 16.72
C PHE A 601 17.46 14.69 17.15
N GLY A 602 18.01 13.61 17.71
CA GLY A 602 17.26 12.56 18.38
C GLY A 602 18.15 11.39 18.79
N LEU A 603 18.03 10.98 20.06
CA LEU A 603 18.77 9.87 20.65
C LEU A 603 18.14 8.51 20.31
N SER A 604 18.94 7.45 20.46
CA SER A 604 18.57 6.04 20.31
C SER A 604 18.97 5.26 21.57
N TYR A 605 18.50 4.01 21.72
CA TYR A 605 19.05 3.07 22.71
C TYR A 605 20.36 2.41 22.24
N THR A 606 20.81 2.68 21.01
CA THR A 606 22.12 2.27 20.50
C THR A 606 22.91 3.46 19.95
N ASN A 607 24.17 3.23 19.58
CA ASN A 607 25.08 4.21 19.00
C ASN A 607 25.34 3.92 17.53
N PHE A 608 25.70 4.95 16.75
CA PHE A 608 26.00 4.80 15.31
C PHE A 608 27.31 5.50 14.94
N THR A 609 28.22 4.77 14.27
CA THR A 609 29.42 5.36 13.61
C THR A 609 29.14 5.64 12.14
N TYR A 610 29.83 6.65 11.62
CA TYR A 610 29.70 7.15 10.26
C TYR A 610 31.10 7.11 9.63
N GLU A 611 31.24 6.41 8.50
CA GLU A 611 32.52 6.09 7.86
C GLU A 611 32.42 6.25 6.33
N ASN A 612 33.56 6.25 5.65
CA ASN A 612 33.67 6.09 4.19
C ASN A 612 32.75 7.02 3.37
N LEU A 613 32.86 8.34 3.59
CA LEU A 613 32.20 9.32 2.74
C LEU A 613 32.74 9.24 1.31
N ALA A 614 31.87 8.95 0.34
CA ALA A 614 32.20 9.00 -1.09
C ALA A 614 31.25 9.94 -1.82
N ILE A 615 31.78 10.65 -2.82
CA ILE A 615 31.07 11.66 -3.61
C ILE A 615 31.34 11.36 -5.09
N THR A 616 30.28 11.29 -5.89
CA THR A 616 30.36 10.99 -7.34
C THR A 616 29.49 11.95 -8.13
N GLY A 617 29.89 12.26 -9.37
CA GLY A 617 29.24 13.31 -10.18
C GLY A 617 29.52 14.72 -9.68
N ALA A 618 29.43 15.70 -10.59
CA ALA A 618 29.65 17.11 -10.29
C ALA A 618 28.66 17.98 -11.10
N PRO A 619 28.09 19.04 -10.51
CA PRO A 619 27.14 19.89 -11.20
C PRO A 619 27.83 20.83 -12.19
N LYS A 620 27.20 21.03 -13.35
CA LYS A 620 27.58 22.09 -14.29
C LYS A 620 27.03 23.43 -13.77
N SER A 621 27.90 24.42 -13.58
CA SER A 621 27.52 25.76 -13.14
C SER A 621 26.64 26.49 -14.16
N GLY A 622 25.84 27.46 -13.70
CA GLY A 622 24.96 28.30 -14.53
C GLY A 622 23.46 28.00 -14.34
N PRO A 623 22.58 28.72 -15.06
CA PRO A 623 21.13 28.62 -14.91
C PRO A 623 20.58 27.25 -15.33
N ALA A 624 19.37 26.93 -14.86
CA ALA A 624 18.56 25.85 -15.41
C ALA A 624 18.22 26.12 -16.88
N THR A 625 18.22 25.07 -17.70
CA THR A 625 18.08 25.16 -19.18
C THR A 625 17.15 24.13 -19.79
N GLY A 626 16.60 23.20 -19.01
CA GLY A 626 15.64 22.21 -19.47
C GLY A 626 14.30 22.83 -19.83
N THR A 627 13.51 22.11 -20.64
CA THR A 627 12.13 22.49 -20.96
C THR A 627 11.31 22.61 -19.67
N LYS A 628 10.47 23.65 -19.57
CA LYS A 628 9.50 23.78 -18.47
C LYS A 628 8.56 22.56 -18.45
N GLY A 629 8.23 22.10 -17.25
CA GLY A 629 7.19 21.10 -17.00
C GLY A 629 6.77 21.11 -15.52
N PRO A 630 6.01 20.10 -15.05
CA PRO A 630 5.58 20.03 -13.66
C PRO A 630 6.77 20.06 -12.68
N GLY A 631 6.80 21.09 -11.84
CA GLY A 631 7.85 21.39 -10.87
C GLY A 631 8.90 22.42 -11.33
N GLY A 632 8.85 22.88 -12.58
CA GLY A 632 9.82 23.82 -13.18
C GLY A 632 10.57 23.25 -14.39
N PRO A 633 11.68 23.89 -14.82
CA PRO A 633 12.60 23.34 -15.81
C PRO A 633 13.04 21.91 -15.47
N ALA A 634 12.94 20.99 -16.43
CA ALA A 634 13.12 19.56 -16.20
C ALA A 634 14.50 19.19 -15.60
N ASP A 635 15.56 19.92 -15.99
CA ASP A 635 16.93 19.69 -15.52
C ASP A 635 17.10 19.95 -14.02
N LEU A 636 16.19 20.69 -13.36
CA LEU A 636 16.19 20.89 -11.91
C LEU A 636 16.11 19.61 -11.10
N PHE A 637 15.47 18.57 -11.64
CA PHE A 637 15.21 17.31 -10.95
C PHE A 637 16.18 16.19 -11.34
N GLU A 638 17.09 16.44 -12.30
CA GLU A 638 18.15 15.50 -12.67
C GLU A 638 19.15 15.35 -11.52
N THR A 639 19.56 14.11 -11.22
CA THR A 639 20.62 13.84 -10.23
C THR A 639 21.98 14.22 -10.82
N VAL A 640 22.61 15.26 -10.26
CA VAL A 640 23.91 15.79 -10.74
C VAL A 640 25.09 15.35 -9.87
N SER A 641 24.83 14.87 -8.65
CA SER A 641 25.82 14.26 -7.77
C SER A 641 25.15 13.21 -6.88
N THR A 642 25.90 12.18 -6.47
CA THR A 642 25.46 11.20 -5.46
C THR A 642 26.52 11.12 -4.37
N VAL A 643 26.08 11.26 -3.12
CA VAL A 643 26.90 11.14 -1.92
C VAL A 643 26.50 9.87 -1.18
N THR A 644 27.47 9.10 -0.71
CA THR A 644 27.25 7.91 0.11
C THR A 644 28.10 7.93 1.37
N ALA A 645 27.61 7.29 2.44
CA ALA A 645 28.36 7.07 3.67
C ALA A 645 28.00 5.69 4.26
N LYS A 646 28.98 5.00 4.84
CA LYS A 646 28.75 3.78 5.63
C LYS A 646 28.28 4.17 7.03
N ILE A 647 27.20 3.55 7.48
CA ILE A 647 26.62 3.72 8.82
C ILE A 647 26.71 2.37 9.53
N THR A 648 27.25 2.32 10.75
CA THR A 648 27.37 1.09 11.54
C THR A 648 26.65 1.26 12.86
N ASN A 649 25.79 0.31 13.25
CA ASN A 649 25.27 0.23 14.61
C ASN A 649 26.40 -0.28 15.53
N SER A 650 26.95 0.61 16.36
CA SER A 650 28.11 0.36 17.20
C SER A 650 27.77 0.12 18.68
N GLY A 651 26.48 0.09 19.04
CA GLY A 651 26.02 -0.28 20.38
C GLY A 651 25.46 -1.70 20.46
N GLY A 652 24.86 -2.03 21.60
CA GLY A 652 24.48 -3.40 21.97
C GLY A 652 23.04 -3.83 21.62
N VAL A 653 22.24 -2.99 20.96
CA VAL A 653 20.85 -3.30 20.61
C VAL A 653 20.51 -2.87 19.18
N ALA A 654 19.48 -3.48 18.58
CA ALA A 654 18.94 -3.07 17.30
C ALA A 654 18.40 -1.63 17.35
N GLY A 655 18.54 -0.88 16.26
CA GLY A 655 18.05 0.49 16.18
C GLY A 655 17.93 0.98 14.74
N ALA A 656 17.29 2.12 14.56
CA ALA A 656 17.22 2.80 13.28
C ALA A 656 17.82 4.20 13.40
N GLU A 657 18.73 4.53 12.49
CA GLU A 657 19.37 5.85 12.41
C GLU A 657 18.80 6.63 11.22
N VAL A 658 18.86 7.96 11.32
CA VAL A 658 18.54 8.89 10.23
C VAL A 658 19.78 9.70 9.87
N PRO A 659 20.66 9.17 8.98
CA PRO A 659 21.75 9.93 8.39
C PRO A 659 21.22 11.10 7.58
N GLN A 660 21.75 12.29 7.84
CA GLN A 660 21.32 13.54 7.22
C GLN A 660 22.50 14.18 6.48
N LEU A 661 22.22 14.72 5.28
CA LEU A 661 23.17 15.44 4.45
C LEU A 661 22.78 16.93 4.38
N TYR A 662 23.74 17.77 4.73
CA TYR A 662 23.66 19.22 4.64
C TYR A 662 24.68 19.76 3.63
N ILE A 663 24.28 20.77 2.86
CA ILE A 663 25.13 21.50 1.92
C ILE A 663 25.42 22.91 2.45
N THR A 664 26.70 23.30 2.43
CA THR A 664 27.14 24.70 2.44
C THR A 664 27.46 25.10 1.00
N TYR A 665 26.90 26.22 0.55
CA TYR A 665 27.12 26.75 -0.80
C TYR A 665 28.46 27.51 -0.90
N PRO A 666 29.08 27.61 -2.09
CA PRO A 666 30.32 28.36 -2.29
C PRO A 666 30.15 29.86 -2.02
N SER A 667 31.24 30.55 -1.69
CA SER A 667 31.28 32.01 -1.43
C SER A 667 30.97 32.89 -2.65
N SER A 668 30.85 32.29 -3.84
CA SER A 668 30.34 32.93 -5.07
C SER A 668 28.82 33.04 -5.10
N ALA A 669 28.10 32.30 -4.24
CA ALA A 669 26.65 32.36 -4.13
C ALA A 669 26.20 33.63 -3.38
N PRO A 670 25.04 34.23 -3.73
CA PRO A 670 24.45 35.28 -2.91
C PRO A 670 24.03 34.69 -1.55
N SER A 671 24.37 35.39 -0.46
CA SER A 671 24.20 35.00 0.96
C SER A 671 23.14 33.91 1.21
N THR A 672 23.60 32.72 1.60
CA THR A 672 22.76 31.56 1.95
C THR A 672 22.82 31.25 3.45
N PRO A 673 21.93 30.39 3.97
CA PRO A 673 22.16 29.64 5.21
C PRO A 673 23.54 28.94 5.22
N PRO A 674 24.21 28.81 6.39
CA PRO A 674 25.49 28.10 6.48
C PRO A 674 25.39 26.60 6.16
N LYS A 675 24.24 26.00 6.46
CA LYS A 675 23.86 24.62 6.11
C LYS A 675 22.43 24.62 5.59
N GLN A 676 22.15 23.74 4.63
CA GLN A 676 20.79 23.41 4.21
C GLN A 676 20.65 21.89 4.02
N LEU A 677 19.60 21.29 4.57
CA LEU A 677 19.29 19.87 4.33
C LEU A 677 19.06 19.64 2.83
N ARG A 678 19.72 18.61 2.29
CA ARG A 678 19.61 18.16 0.88
C ARG A 678 19.64 16.63 0.72
N GLY A 679 19.46 15.89 1.81
CA GLY A 679 19.36 14.43 1.76
C GLY A 679 19.12 13.85 3.14
N PHE A 680 18.30 12.80 3.21
CA PHE A 680 18.15 11.94 4.37
C PHE A 680 17.73 10.54 3.91
N ASN A 681 18.03 9.53 4.73
CA ASN A 681 17.48 8.18 4.62
C ASN A 681 17.22 7.69 6.05
N LYS A 682 16.33 6.71 6.25
CA LYS A 682 16.23 5.96 7.51
C LYS A 682 16.76 4.55 7.30
N ILE A 683 17.67 4.08 8.16
CA ILE A 683 18.31 2.77 8.02
C ILE A 683 18.16 2.00 9.33
N LYS A 684 17.49 0.85 9.25
CA LYS A 684 17.31 -0.10 10.37
C LYS A 684 18.52 -1.04 10.38
N LEU A 685 19.19 -1.18 11.52
CA LEU A 685 20.45 -1.92 11.69
C LEU A 685 20.43 -2.73 12.99
N GLU A 686 20.70 -4.03 12.89
CA GLU A 686 21.00 -4.90 14.02
C GLU A 686 22.36 -4.54 14.65
N ALA A 687 22.58 -4.92 15.91
CA ALA A 687 23.82 -4.60 16.64
C ALA A 687 25.07 -5.11 15.89
N GLY A 688 26.05 -4.24 15.67
CA GLY A 688 27.27 -4.53 14.92
C GLY A 688 27.13 -4.49 13.38
N THR A 689 25.92 -4.39 12.82
CA THR A 689 25.71 -4.39 11.36
C THR A 689 25.93 -3.03 10.73
N SER A 690 26.21 -3.03 9.41
CA SER A 690 26.46 -1.82 8.61
C SER A 690 25.48 -1.68 7.45
N GLY A 691 25.12 -0.46 7.09
CA GLY A 691 24.38 -0.10 5.89
C GLY A 691 24.97 1.12 5.18
N THR A 692 24.47 1.43 3.99
CA THR A 692 24.95 2.58 3.19
C THR A 692 23.86 3.62 3.01
N ALA A 693 24.04 4.80 3.60
CA ALA A 693 23.24 5.98 3.29
C ALA A 693 23.57 6.47 1.88
N THR A 694 22.55 6.85 1.10
CA THR A 694 22.70 7.22 -0.32
C THR A 694 21.83 8.42 -0.64
N PHE A 695 22.47 9.56 -0.80
CA PHE A 695 21.85 10.85 -1.05
C PHE A 695 22.05 11.25 -2.52
N LYS A 696 20.95 11.32 -3.29
CA LYS A 696 20.98 11.76 -4.69
C LYS A 696 20.66 13.26 -4.75
N LEU A 697 21.67 14.07 -5.06
CA LEU A 697 21.54 15.51 -5.15
C LEU A 697 21.03 15.90 -6.54
N ARG A 698 19.83 16.48 -6.59
CA ARG A 698 19.24 17.04 -7.81
C ARG A 698 19.97 18.34 -8.18
N ARG A 699 19.85 18.80 -9.43
CA ARG A 699 20.39 20.11 -9.85
C ARG A 699 19.87 21.24 -8.94
N ARG A 700 18.57 21.24 -8.60
CA ARG A 700 17.95 22.22 -7.68
C ARG A 700 18.57 22.20 -6.27
N ASP A 701 19.00 21.03 -5.79
CA ASP A 701 19.59 20.86 -4.46
C ASP A 701 20.93 21.61 -4.30
N LEU A 702 21.58 21.94 -5.42
CA LEU A 702 22.83 22.72 -5.49
C LEU A 702 22.64 24.11 -6.15
N SER A 703 21.40 24.51 -6.45
CA SER A 703 21.08 25.82 -7.03
C SER A 703 20.65 26.84 -5.97
N VAL A 704 20.82 28.13 -6.30
CA VAL A 704 20.19 29.29 -5.67
C VAL A 704 19.19 29.92 -6.65
N TRP A 705 18.29 30.77 -6.19
CA TRP A 705 17.46 31.61 -7.05
C TRP A 705 18.13 32.98 -7.25
N ASP A 706 18.54 33.26 -8.49
CA ASP A 706 19.27 34.47 -8.87
C ASP A 706 18.86 34.92 -10.30
N GLY A 707 18.76 36.24 -10.51
CA GLY A 707 18.33 36.80 -11.81
C GLY A 707 16.97 36.32 -12.33
N GLY A 708 16.06 35.89 -11.43
CA GLY A 708 14.78 35.28 -11.78
C GLY A 708 14.90 33.85 -12.34
N LYS A 709 15.97 33.13 -11.99
CA LYS A 709 16.21 31.73 -12.39
C LYS A 709 16.92 30.94 -11.31
N TRP A 710 16.61 29.65 -11.25
CA TRP A 710 17.45 28.68 -10.57
C TRP A 710 18.82 28.57 -11.25
N THR A 711 19.89 28.85 -10.51
CA THR A 711 21.27 28.89 -10.99
C THR A 711 22.18 28.11 -10.06
N VAL A 712 23.08 27.30 -10.61
CA VAL A 712 24.15 26.59 -9.87
C VAL A 712 25.40 27.49 -9.81
N PRO A 713 25.82 27.99 -8.64
CA PRO A 713 27.07 28.74 -8.50
C PRO A 713 28.33 27.95 -8.91
N THR A 714 29.41 28.68 -9.20
CA THR A 714 30.74 28.11 -9.46
C THR A 714 31.52 27.89 -8.15
N GLY A 715 32.43 26.92 -8.12
CA GLY A 715 33.35 26.70 -6.99
C GLY A 715 32.98 25.51 -6.10
N GLU A 716 33.47 25.51 -4.86
CA GLU A 716 33.36 24.37 -3.94
C GLU A 716 32.16 24.47 -3.00
N TYR A 717 31.32 23.44 -2.99
CA TYR A 717 30.27 23.21 -2.00
C TYR A 717 30.82 22.28 -0.92
N THR A 718 30.59 22.59 0.36
CA THR A 718 30.92 21.66 1.45
C THR A 718 29.74 20.72 1.66
N VAL A 719 30.01 19.41 1.59
CA VAL A 719 29.11 18.35 1.99
C VAL A 719 29.36 18.04 3.46
N SER A 720 28.30 18.02 4.27
CA SER A 720 28.34 17.61 5.68
C SER A 720 27.35 16.47 5.89
N VAL A 721 27.80 15.32 6.39
CA VAL A 721 26.94 14.16 6.72
C VAL A 721 27.04 13.86 8.22
N GLY A 722 25.90 13.66 8.87
CA GLY A 722 25.83 13.47 10.32
C GLY A 722 24.48 12.98 10.84
N ALA A 723 24.35 12.96 12.16
CA ALA A 723 23.19 12.46 12.89
C ALA A 723 22.17 13.55 13.29
N SER A 724 22.53 14.83 13.06
CA SER A 724 21.68 16.03 13.17
C SER A 724 22.28 17.19 12.35
N SER A 725 21.65 18.38 12.37
CA SER A 725 22.23 19.60 11.79
C SER A 725 23.52 20.08 12.47
N ARG A 726 23.77 19.72 13.74
CA ARG A 726 24.98 20.09 14.49
C ARG A 726 25.96 18.93 14.64
N ASP A 727 25.49 17.71 14.83
CA ASP A 727 26.29 16.48 14.98
C ASP A 727 26.78 15.95 13.62
N VAL A 728 27.63 16.74 12.95
CA VAL A 728 28.28 16.39 11.68
C VAL A 728 29.46 15.47 11.95
N ARG A 729 29.44 14.29 11.32
CA ARG A 729 30.44 13.22 11.52
C ARG A 729 31.46 13.14 10.40
N LEU A 730 31.04 13.47 9.17
CA LEU A 730 31.85 13.38 7.96
C LEU A 730 31.70 14.67 7.14
N THR A 731 32.78 15.13 6.51
CA THR A 731 32.76 16.25 5.58
C THR A 731 33.50 15.93 4.29
N GLY A 732 33.07 16.56 3.20
CA GLY A 732 33.64 16.41 1.86
C GLY A 732 33.30 17.60 0.97
N LYS A 733 33.63 17.54 -0.32
CA LYS A 733 33.39 18.64 -1.26
C LYS A 733 32.79 18.17 -2.58
N ILE A 734 32.01 19.06 -3.20
CA ILE A 734 31.57 18.98 -4.60
C ILE A 734 32.08 20.22 -5.32
N THR A 735 32.76 20.06 -6.45
CA THR A 735 33.30 21.20 -7.23
C THR A 735 32.43 21.48 -8.45
N GLY A 736 31.72 22.61 -8.45
CA GLY A 736 30.98 23.12 -9.60
C GLY A 736 31.93 23.63 -10.68
N HIS A 737 32.03 22.90 -11.78
CA HIS A 737 32.96 23.20 -12.88
C HIS A 737 32.40 24.28 -13.81
N SER A 738 33.20 25.29 -14.11
CA SER A 738 32.94 26.24 -15.19
C SER A 738 33.48 25.69 -16.53
N THR A 739 32.68 25.80 -17.59
CA THR A 739 33.19 25.68 -18.97
C THR A 739 33.93 26.96 -19.34
N PRO A 740 35.13 26.90 -19.94
CA PRO A 740 35.78 28.08 -20.50
C PRO A 740 34.90 28.76 -21.57
N PRO A 741 34.96 30.10 -21.71
CA PRO A 741 34.34 30.77 -22.85
C PRO A 741 34.98 30.27 -24.15
N ILE A 742 34.16 29.98 -25.17
CA ILE A 742 34.66 29.59 -26.49
C ILE A 742 35.37 30.79 -27.10
N LEU A 743 36.70 30.72 -27.20
CA LEU A 743 37.52 31.73 -27.85
C LEU A 743 37.20 31.78 -29.35
N THR A 744 36.46 32.79 -29.76
CA THR A 744 36.35 33.21 -31.16
C THR A 744 37.73 33.65 -31.65
N SER A 745 38.41 32.78 -32.39
CA SER A 745 39.63 33.09 -33.12
C SER A 745 39.43 32.77 -34.60
N SER A 746 39.83 33.71 -35.46
CA SER A 746 39.62 33.67 -36.90
C SER A 746 40.76 32.98 -37.63
N SER A 747 40.47 32.54 -38.87
CA SER A 747 41.45 32.25 -39.94
C SER A 747 42.57 31.24 -39.64
N SER A 748 42.48 30.06 -40.22
CA SER A 748 43.65 29.24 -40.56
C SER A 748 43.89 29.29 -42.07
N ALA A 749 45.16 29.44 -42.46
CA ALA A 749 45.61 29.33 -43.85
C ALA A 749 46.47 28.06 -44.03
N LEU A 750 46.17 27.28 -45.06
CA LEU A 750 46.99 26.14 -45.51
C LEU A 750 48.18 26.66 -46.35
N PRO A 751 49.34 25.97 -46.30
CA PRO A 751 49.69 24.97 -47.34
C PRO A 751 50.54 23.80 -46.76
N LEU A 752 50.93 22.70 -47.44
CA LEU A 752 50.51 21.92 -48.63
C LEU A 752 51.00 20.45 -48.32
N LEU A 753 50.67 19.36 -49.05
CA LEU A 753 51.08 19.03 -50.43
C LEU A 753 50.40 17.71 -50.88
N LEU A 754 49.85 17.67 -52.11
CA LEU A 754 49.71 16.55 -53.10
C LEU A 754 49.22 15.14 -52.66
N ALA A 755 48.52 14.32 -53.48
CA ALA A 755 47.97 14.44 -54.85
C ALA A 755 46.78 13.43 -54.95
N THR A 756 45.57 13.67 -55.48
CA THR A 756 45.03 14.27 -56.73
C THR A 756 45.05 13.40 -57.99
N THR A 757 43.87 12.88 -58.40
CA THR A 757 43.28 12.84 -59.78
C THR A 757 41.82 12.31 -59.69
N THR A 758 40.75 13.12 -59.84
CA THR A 758 39.96 13.46 -61.09
C THR A 758 39.18 12.27 -61.71
N THR A 759 37.92 12.32 -62.21
CA THR A 759 36.74 13.25 -62.29
C THR A 759 35.58 12.44 -62.97
N SER A 760 34.25 12.70 -62.98
CA SER A 760 33.28 13.70 -62.44
C SER A 760 31.89 12.96 -62.30
N ARG A 761 30.62 13.43 -62.44
CA ARG A 761 29.90 14.65 -62.88
C ARG A 761 28.44 14.67 -62.30
N THR A 762 27.52 15.51 -62.82
CA THR A 762 26.15 15.82 -62.29
C THR A 762 25.18 16.26 -63.44
N PRO A 763 23.86 16.63 -63.26
CA PRO A 763 22.78 16.15 -62.37
C PRO A 763 21.43 15.76 -63.12
N PRO A 764 20.19 16.37 -63.04
CA PRO A 764 18.93 15.59 -62.87
C PRO A 764 17.64 15.96 -63.70
N PHE A 765 16.58 15.13 -63.62
CA PHE A 765 15.13 15.43 -63.89
C PHE A 765 14.26 14.55 -62.93
N ILE A 766 13.04 14.83 -62.41
CA ILE A 766 11.95 15.83 -62.59
C ILE A 766 10.80 15.41 -63.57
N MET A 767 9.61 14.97 -63.07
CA MET A 767 8.23 15.50 -63.40
C MET A 767 6.97 14.65 -62.97
N PHE A 768 5.95 15.36 -62.46
CA PHE A 768 4.47 15.25 -62.66
C PHE A 768 3.57 14.04 -62.19
N SER A 769 2.92 14.27 -61.03
CA SER A 769 1.45 14.30 -60.76
C SER A 769 0.38 13.79 -61.78
N GLN A 770 -0.71 13.17 -61.27
CA GLN A 770 -2.02 13.86 -61.02
C GLN A 770 -3.09 12.99 -60.29
N PHE A 771 -4.24 13.61 -59.97
CA PHE A 771 -5.35 13.10 -59.14
C PHE A 771 -6.38 12.23 -59.91
N LEU A 772 -7.19 11.46 -59.15
CA LEU A 772 -8.64 11.41 -59.35
C LEU A 772 -9.40 11.06 -58.04
N LYS A 773 -10.73 11.24 -58.02
CA LYS A 773 -11.59 11.23 -56.80
C LYS A 773 -12.56 10.02 -56.76
N PRO A 774 -13.12 9.67 -55.58
CA PRO A 774 -14.12 8.62 -55.44
C PRO A 774 -15.51 9.02 -55.95
N ALA A 775 -16.36 8.02 -56.22
CA ALA A 775 -17.78 8.17 -56.56
C ALA A 775 -18.65 7.38 -55.56
N ALA A 776 -19.92 7.77 -55.39
CA ALA A 776 -20.79 7.21 -54.36
C ALA A 776 -22.27 7.09 -54.78
N GLY A 777 -22.90 6.00 -54.33
CA GLY A 777 -24.34 5.90 -54.07
C GLY A 777 -25.26 5.50 -55.23
N ARG A 778 -26.17 4.56 -54.96
CA ARG A 778 -27.58 4.89 -54.67
C ARG A 778 -28.34 3.68 -54.12
N SER A 779 -29.42 3.96 -53.39
CA SER A 779 -30.34 2.96 -52.82
C SER A 779 -31.61 2.84 -53.66
N ALA A 780 -32.23 1.66 -53.65
CA ALA A 780 -33.65 1.48 -53.95
C ALA A 780 -34.19 0.26 -53.19
N SER A 781 -35.47 0.31 -52.80
CA SER A 781 -36.21 -0.77 -52.11
C SER A 781 -37.41 -1.21 -52.96
N VAL A 782 -38.01 -2.36 -52.66
CA VAL A 782 -39.48 -2.61 -52.75
C VAL A 782 -39.88 -3.93 -52.07
N LEU A 783 -41.19 -4.08 -51.81
CA LEU A 783 -41.89 -4.97 -50.88
C LEU A 783 -41.98 -6.46 -51.25
N GLY A 784 -42.24 -7.29 -50.22
CA GLY A 784 -43.09 -8.49 -50.29
C GLY A 784 -42.66 -9.64 -49.36
N GLN A 785 -43.51 -10.36 -48.63
CA GLN A 785 -44.93 -10.18 -48.23
C GLN A 785 -45.21 -11.13 -47.03
N VAL A 786 -46.21 -10.88 -46.17
CA VAL A 786 -46.40 -11.64 -44.90
C VAL A 786 -47.62 -12.57 -44.91
N THR A 787 -47.43 -13.87 -44.63
CA THR A 787 -48.44 -14.84 -44.13
C THR A 787 -47.76 -16.04 -43.45
N LYS A 788 -48.36 -16.81 -42.52
CA LYS A 788 -49.30 -16.48 -41.42
C LYS A 788 -49.41 -17.71 -40.48
N ASN A 789 -49.86 -17.51 -39.23
CA ASN A 789 -50.26 -18.55 -38.25
C ASN A 789 -49.09 -19.38 -37.66
N ARG A 790 -49.18 -19.95 -36.44
CA ARG A 790 -50.23 -19.90 -35.39
C ARG A 790 -49.58 -20.05 -34.01
N ALA A 791 -50.13 -19.41 -32.97
CA ALA A 791 -49.71 -19.68 -31.59
C ALA A 791 -50.29 -21.01 -31.07
N HIS A 792 -49.63 -21.61 -30.09
CA HIS A 792 -50.24 -22.32 -28.93
C HIS A 792 -49.18 -22.54 -27.84
N ALA A 793 -49.55 -22.30 -26.57
CA ALA A 793 -48.75 -22.72 -25.42
C ALA A 793 -49.23 -24.10 -24.92
N ARG A 794 -48.31 -24.92 -24.38
CA ARG A 794 -48.64 -26.08 -23.54
C ARG A 794 -47.65 -26.22 -22.38
N PHE A 795 -48.14 -26.82 -21.31
CA PHE A 795 -47.44 -27.00 -20.04
C PHE A 795 -46.46 -28.18 -20.04
N MET A 796 -45.68 -28.23 -18.96
CA MET A 796 -44.75 -29.27 -18.50
C MET A 796 -45.05 -30.72 -18.91
N ALA A 797 -43.98 -31.48 -19.10
CA ALA A 797 -43.92 -32.91 -18.80
C ALA A 797 -42.64 -33.21 -18.00
N THR A 798 -42.78 -33.50 -16.70
CA THR A 798 -41.67 -33.92 -15.84
C THR A 798 -41.29 -35.36 -16.17
N VAL A 799 -40.00 -35.65 -16.34
CA VAL A 799 -39.50 -37.04 -16.46
C VAL A 799 -38.67 -37.37 -15.22
N GLN A 800 -39.25 -38.16 -14.31
CA GLN A 800 -38.49 -38.76 -13.22
C GLN A 800 -37.64 -39.91 -13.77
N SER A 801 -36.31 -39.78 -13.65
CA SER A 801 -35.38 -40.90 -13.84
C SER A 801 -35.09 -41.55 -12.48
N SER A 802 -35.97 -42.44 -12.04
CA SER A 802 -35.83 -43.15 -10.75
C SER A 802 -34.81 -44.30 -10.83
N ARG A 803 -33.52 -43.95 -10.79
CA ARG A 803 -32.47 -44.86 -10.30
C ARG A 803 -31.97 -44.38 -8.95
N GLN A 804 -32.18 -45.19 -7.91
CA GLN A 804 -31.55 -44.96 -6.61
C GLN A 804 -30.05 -45.21 -6.72
N VAL A 805 -29.27 -44.12 -6.78
CA VAL A 805 -27.87 -44.14 -6.35
C VAL A 805 -27.88 -44.21 -4.81
N PRO A 806 -26.99 -44.99 -4.16
CA PRO A 806 -26.88 -45.00 -2.70
C PRO A 806 -26.69 -43.58 -2.14
N ALA A 807 -27.31 -43.30 -0.99
CA ALA A 807 -27.32 -41.95 -0.44
C ALA A 807 -25.90 -41.50 -0.03
N PRO A 808 -25.48 -40.26 -0.37
CA PRO A 808 -24.14 -39.77 -0.04
C PRO A 808 -23.95 -39.64 1.48
N LEU A 809 -22.77 -40.04 1.97
CA LEU A 809 -22.52 -40.27 3.41
C LEU A 809 -22.41 -38.98 4.25
N ARG A 810 -21.99 -37.85 3.66
CA ARG A 810 -22.03 -36.54 4.36
C ARG A 810 -23.43 -35.94 4.26
N LYS A 811 -24.30 -36.29 5.22
CA LYS A 811 -25.51 -35.52 5.51
C LYS A 811 -25.14 -34.32 6.37
N SER A 812 -25.78 -33.17 6.14
CA SER A 812 -25.77 -32.10 7.14
C SER A 812 -26.46 -32.59 8.42
N THR A 813 -25.90 -32.24 9.56
CA THR A 813 -26.46 -32.53 10.90
C THR A 813 -26.65 -31.23 11.66
N PRO A 814 -27.40 -31.23 12.78
CA PRO A 814 -27.21 -30.21 13.81
C PRO A 814 -25.75 -30.14 14.26
N ILE A 815 -25.33 -28.99 14.78
CA ILE A 815 -24.04 -28.82 15.45
C ILE A 815 -24.00 -29.76 16.66
N SER A 816 -23.02 -30.66 16.72
CA SER A 816 -22.78 -31.43 17.93
C SER A 816 -21.85 -30.67 18.87
N THR A 817 -22.22 -30.62 20.15
CA THR A 817 -21.41 -30.13 21.28
C THR A 817 -21.00 -31.27 22.23
N GLU A 818 -21.20 -32.52 21.79
CA GLU A 818 -20.90 -33.73 22.53
C GLU A 818 -19.40 -33.91 22.76
N ARG A 819 -19.05 -34.86 23.64
CA ARG A 819 -17.68 -35.31 23.79
C ARG A 819 -17.15 -35.84 22.46
N ALA A 820 -15.91 -35.51 22.14
CA ALA A 820 -15.23 -36.00 20.96
C ALA A 820 -13.80 -36.45 21.28
N THR A 821 -13.25 -37.32 20.46
CA THR A 821 -11.84 -37.74 20.52
C THR A 821 -11.18 -37.59 19.15
N PHE A 822 -9.90 -37.26 19.17
CA PHE A 822 -9.01 -37.30 18.01
C PHE A 822 -7.91 -38.33 18.30
N THR A 823 -7.90 -39.42 17.54
CA THR A 823 -7.10 -40.62 17.77
C THR A 823 -6.11 -40.78 16.62
N ILE A 824 -4.81 -40.75 16.91
CA ILE A 824 -3.78 -41.06 15.91
C ILE A 824 -3.51 -42.57 15.92
N LYS A 825 -3.45 -43.21 14.75
CA LYS A 825 -3.20 -44.64 14.60
C LYS A 825 -1.83 -44.99 15.19
N ASN A 826 -1.81 -45.88 16.18
CA ASN A 826 -0.62 -46.24 16.98
C ASN A 826 0.02 -45.06 17.74
N GLY A 827 -0.72 -43.96 17.96
CA GLY A 827 -0.25 -42.74 18.62
C GLY A 827 -1.16 -42.26 19.75
N PRO A 828 -1.01 -41.00 20.20
CA PRO A 828 -1.81 -40.44 21.29
C PRO A 828 -3.30 -40.29 20.95
N ILE A 829 -4.11 -40.23 22.02
CA ILE A 829 -5.56 -40.01 21.96
C ILE A 829 -5.89 -38.70 22.69
N PHE A 830 -6.41 -37.73 21.96
CA PHE A 830 -6.77 -36.41 22.47
C PHE A 830 -8.28 -36.36 22.71
N SER A 831 -8.70 -35.98 23.91
CA SER A 831 -10.12 -35.74 24.23
C SER A 831 -10.46 -34.26 24.10
N GLY A 832 -11.65 -33.96 23.60
CA GLY A 832 -12.15 -32.60 23.43
C GLY A 832 -13.67 -32.56 23.33
N LYS A 833 -14.20 -31.50 22.74
CA LYS A 833 -15.62 -31.36 22.41
C LYS A 833 -15.80 -31.16 20.91
N SER A 834 -16.87 -31.73 20.37
CA SER A 834 -17.32 -31.38 19.03
C SER A 834 -17.76 -29.91 18.96
N PHE A 835 -17.58 -29.32 17.79
CA PHE A 835 -18.29 -28.10 17.36
C PHE A 835 -18.71 -28.17 15.87
N GLY A 836 -18.61 -29.33 15.22
CA GLY A 836 -18.94 -29.53 13.81
C GLY A 836 -20.15 -30.44 13.61
N ALA A 837 -20.17 -31.13 12.47
CA ALA A 837 -21.18 -32.15 12.19
C ALA A 837 -21.04 -33.37 13.13
N LYS A 838 -22.16 -34.00 13.48
CA LYS A 838 -22.19 -35.27 14.22
C LYS A 838 -21.94 -36.44 13.26
N ALA A 839 -20.68 -36.68 12.95
CA ALA A 839 -20.22 -37.86 12.23
C ALA A 839 -18.84 -38.29 12.73
N ASN A 840 -18.54 -39.58 12.62
CA ASN A 840 -17.18 -40.10 12.72
C ASN A 840 -16.47 -39.90 11.36
N ILE A 841 -15.15 -39.78 11.35
CA ILE A 841 -14.37 -39.71 10.10
C ILE A 841 -12.90 -40.13 10.31
N SER A 842 -12.34 -40.87 9.35
CA SER A 842 -10.90 -41.18 9.28
C SER A 842 -10.19 -40.50 8.10
N GLY A 843 -8.86 -40.36 8.17
CA GLY A 843 -8.01 -39.81 7.12
C GLY A 843 -6.56 -39.56 7.55
N GLU A 844 -5.74 -38.96 6.68
CA GLU A 844 -4.35 -38.57 7.01
C GLU A 844 -4.38 -37.29 7.88
N ALA A 845 -3.86 -37.35 9.11
CA ALA A 845 -3.67 -36.19 9.96
C ALA A 845 -2.47 -35.36 9.49
N VAL A 846 -2.73 -34.08 9.23
CA VAL A 846 -1.76 -33.10 8.76
C VAL A 846 -1.96 -31.80 9.52
N PHE A 847 -0.91 -31.01 9.70
CA PHE A 847 -1.03 -29.69 10.33
C PHE A 847 -0.79 -28.56 9.34
N THR A 848 -1.42 -27.40 9.58
CA THR A 848 -1.08 -26.14 8.91
C THR A 848 -0.61 -25.10 9.90
N THR A 849 0.56 -24.50 9.65
CA THR A 849 1.08 -23.38 10.47
C THR A 849 0.67 -22.00 9.94
N SER A 850 -0.34 -21.94 9.05
CA SER A 850 -0.92 -20.69 8.57
C SER A 850 -1.73 -20.01 9.68
N LEU A 851 -1.39 -18.75 9.97
CA LEU A 851 -2.05 -17.96 11.03
C LEU A 851 -3.43 -17.43 10.62
N VAL A 852 -3.70 -17.38 9.31
CA VAL A 852 -4.93 -16.93 8.65
C VAL A 852 -5.21 -17.78 7.41
N GLY A 853 -6.40 -17.64 6.82
CA GLY A 853 -6.82 -18.39 5.63
C GLY A 853 -7.39 -19.77 5.92
N TYR A 854 -8.13 -19.98 7.02
CA TYR A 854 -8.81 -21.26 7.25
C TYR A 854 -9.96 -21.53 6.26
N PRO A 855 -10.76 -20.55 5.76
CA PRO A 855 -11.77 -20.81 4.72
C PRO A 855 -11.15 -21.31 3.41
N GLU A 856 -10.07 -20.66 2.98
CA GLU A 856 -9.27 -21.05 1.81
C GLU A 856 -8.63 -22.43 2.02
N SER A 857 -7.99 -22.65 3.17
CA SER A 857 -7.38 -23.96 3.50
C SER A 857 -8.42 -25.08 3.54
N MET A 858 -9.61 -24.85 4.08
CA MET A 858 -10.65 -25.87 4.15
C MET A 858 -11.30 -26.16 2.79
N THR A 859 -11.25 -25.22 1.84
CA THR A 859 -11.81 -25.39 0.48
C THR A 859 -10.77 -25.73 -0.59
N ASP A 860 -9.48 -25.74 -0.27
CA ASP A 860 -8.39 -26.19 -1.16
C ASP A 860 -8.49 -27.70 -1.44
N PRO A 861 -8.71 -28.14 -2.70
CA PRO A 861 -8.83 -29.55 -3.05
C PRO A 861 -7.62 -30.41 -2.71
N SER A 862 -6.46 -29.81 -2.44
CA SER A 862 -5.22 -30.50 -2.08
C SER A 862 -5.30 -31.15 -0.66
N TYR A 863 -6.21 -30.70 0.21
CA TYR A 863 -6.52 -31.34 1.51
C TYR A 863 -7.61 -32.43 1.44
N ARG A 864 -8.06 -32.84 0.25
CA ARG A 864 -9.08 -33.91 0.10
C ARG A 864 -8.60 -35.19 0.80
N GLY A 865 -9.39 -35.72 1.74
CA GLY A 865 -9.05 -36.93 2.49
C GLY A 865 -8.16 -36.72 3.73
N GLN A 866 -7.72 -35.49 4.01
CA GLN A 866 -6.90 -35.16 5.18
C GLN A 866 -7.75 -34.61 6.34
N ILE A 867 -7.28 -34.81 7.58
CA ILE A 867 -7.78 -34.18 8.80
C ILE A 867 -6.82 -33.04 9.16
N LEU A 868 -7.32 -31.80 9.18
CA LEU A 868 -6.50 -30.60 9.25
C LEU A 868 -6.38 -30.06 10.68
N VAL A 869 -5.17 -30.10 11.22
CA VAL A 869 -4.80 -29.58 12.54
C VAL A 869 -4.32 -28.14 12.40
N PHE A 870 -5.02 -27.18 13.00
CA PHE A 870 -4.60 -25.78 13.00
C PHE A 870 -3.66 -25.49 14.17
N THR A 871 -2.45 -24.98 13.91
CA THR A 871 -1.49 -24.66 14.98
C THR A 871 -1.74 -23.29 15.64
N GLN A 872 -2.58 -22.47 15.03
CA GLN A 872 -3.03 -21.19 15.60
C GLN A 872 -4.12 -21.48 16.65
N PRO A 873 -4.00 -20.97 17.90
CA PRO A 873 -4.88 -21.40 18.98
C PRO A 873 -6.34 -20.95 18.80
N LEU A 874 -6.57 -19.78 18.20
CA LEU A 874 -7.90 -19.20 17.98
C LEU A 874 -8.36 -19.43 16.53
N ILE A 875 -9.38 -20.26 16.34
CA ILE A 875 -9.95 -20.61 15.02
C ILE A 875 -11.46 -20.35 15.01
N GLY A 876 -12.01 -19.95 13.86
CA GLY A 876 -13.41 -19.52 13.70
C GLY A 876 -13.68 -18.05 14.06
N ASN A 877 -12.67 -17.33 14.57
CA ASN A 877 -12.78 -15.96 15.10
C ASN A 877 -13.16 -14.89 14.05
N TYR A 878 -12.90 -15.12 12.77
CA TYR A 878 -13.35 -14.27 11.66
C TYR A 878 -14.48 -14.88 10.82
N GLY A 879 -15.13 -15.95 11.32
CA GLY A 879 -16.31 -16.55 10.72
C GLY A 879 -16.04 -17.19 9.36
N VAL A 880 -17.09 -17.31 8.55
CA VAL A 880 -17.05 -17.86 7.19
C VAL A 880 -17.67 -16.83 6.24
N PRO A 881 -16.97 -16.47 5.13
CA PRO A 881 -17.45 -15.46 4.20
C PRO A 881 -18.57 -15.99 3.30
N SER A 882 -19.36 -15.09 2.71
CA SER A 882 -20.39 -15.49 1.74
C SER A 882 -19.81 -16.12 0.47
N ALA A 883 -20.58 -17.01 -0.18
CA ALA A 883 -20.27 -17.60 -1.48
C ALA A 883 -20.43 -16.60 -2.66
N ALA A 884 -20.03 -15.34 -2.44
CA ALA A 884 -20.02 -14.30 -3.47
C ALA A 884 -19.05 -14.66 -4.59
N ARG A 885 -19.46 -14.44 -5.84
CA ARG A 885 -18.63 -14.61 -7.03
C ARG A 885 -18.05 -13.26 -7.48
N ASP A 886 -16.91 -13.31 -8.14
CA ASP A 886 -16.26 -12.16 -8.76
C ASP A 886 -16.75 -11.90 -10.20
N GLU A 887 -16.17 -10.90 -10.85
CA GLU A 887 -16.44 -10.48 -12.23
C GLU A 887 -16.17 -11.57 -13.30
N HIS A 888 -15.49 -12.66 -12.96
CA HIS A 888 -15.28 -13.82 -13.82
C HIS A 888 -16.22 -14.99 -13.50
N GLY A 889 -17.10 -14.85 -12.50
CA GLY A 889 -18.00 -15.90 -12.03
C GLY A 889 -17.37 -16.89 -11.05
N LEU A 890 -16.15 -16.64 -10.58
CA LEU A 890 -15.37 -17.52 -9.70
C LEU A 890 -15.61 -17.17 -8.22
N LEU A 891 -15.58 -18.14 -7.31
CA LEU A 891 -15.85 -17.88 -5.88
C LEU A 891 -14.77 -16.98 -5.25
N ARG A 892 -15.18 -15.83 -4.71
CA ARG A 892 -14.28 -14.74 -4.32
C ARG A 892 -13.40 -15.07 -3.11
N TYR A 893 -13.88 -15.90 -2.17
CA TYR A 893 -13.24 -16.17 -0.87
C TYR A 893 -12.96 -17.66 -0.58
N PHE A 894 -13.19 -18.54 -1.55
CA PHE A 894 -13.00 -19.99 -1.42
C PHE A 894 -12.16 -20.50 -2.59
N GLU A 895 -11.46 -21.62 -2.39
CA GLU A 895 -10.65 -22.26 -3.44
C GLU A 895 -11.41 -23.38 -4.18
N SER A 896 -12.54 -23.82 -3.63
CA SER A 896 -13.56 -24.60 -4.34
C SER A 896 -14.92 -24.46 -3.64
N PRO A 897 -16.05 -24.89 -4.24
CA PRO A 897 -17.38 -24.60 -3.70
C PRO A 897 -17.78 -25.28 -2.37
N ASN A 898 -16.99 -26.23 -1.86
CA ASN A 898 -17.34 -27.05 -0.69
C ASN A 898 -16.08 -27.35 0.15
N ILE A 899 -16.25 -27.73 1.42
CA ILE A 899 -15.11 -28.16 2.27
C ILE A 899 -14.51 -29.47 1.74
N GLN A 900 -13.20 -29.44 1.47
CA GLN A 900 -12.43 -30.55 0.93
C GLN A 900 -11.78 -31.40 2.03
N ALA A 901 -11.40 -30.75 3.14
CA ALA A 901 -10.95 -31.41 4.35
C ALA A 901 -11.99 -32.43 4.89
N SER A 902 -11.49 -33.41 5.63
CA SER A 902 -12.32 -34.51 6.16
C SER A 902 -12.81 -34.24 7.58
N GLY A 903 -11.97 -33.58 8.38
CA GLY A 903 -12.33 -33.00 9.65
C GLY A 903 -11.29 -31.97 10.07
N ILE A 904 -11.56 -31.20 11.12
CA ILE A 904 -10.62 -30.18 11.64
C ILE A 904 -10.38 -30.33 13.15
N VAL A 905 -9.14 -30.02 13.57
CA VAL A 905 -8.69 -30.10 14.96
C VAL A 905 -8.14 -28.74 15.38
N VAL A 906 -8.66 -28.17 16.47
CA VAL A 906 -8.29 -26.83 16.99
C VAL A 906 -8.06 -26.86 18.50
N GLN A 907 -7.27 -25.90 19.00
CA GLN A 907 -7.08 -25.72 20.44
C GLN A 907 -8.29 -25.01 21.06
N ASP A 908 -8.64 -23.82 20.57
CA ASP A 908 -9.78 -23.03 21.04
C ASP A 908 -10.66 -22.57 19.88
N TYR A 909 -11.90 -23.08 19.82
CA TYR A 909 -12.92 -22.65 18.87
C TYR A 909 -13.62 -21.37 19.36
N ALA A 910 -13.45 -20.29 18.61
CA ALA A 910 -14.11 -19.02 18.88
C ALA A 910 -15.63 -19.12 18.63
N LEU A 911 -16.39 -19.31 19.72
CA LEU A 911 -17.86 -19.41 19.75
C LEU A 911 -18.60 -18.20 19.15
N ARG A 912 -17.90 -17.11 18.85
CA ARG A 912 -18.42 -15.93 18.13
C ARG A 912 -17.36 -15.45 17.14
N HIS A 913 -17.81 -15.13 15.93
CA HIS A 913 -16.98 -14.49 14.92
C HIS A 913 -17.13 -12.96 14.93
N SER A 914 -16.11 -12.24 14.46
CA SER A 914 -16.17 -10.80 14.22
C SER A 914 -15.32 -10.43 13.00
N HIS A 915 -15.95 -10.42 11.82
CA HIS A 915 -15.34 -9.97 10.57
C HIS A 915 -16.41 -9.48 9.59
N TRP A 916 -16.09 -8.46 8.79
CA TRP A 916 -17.08 -7.77 7.95
C TRP A 916 -17.57 -8.57 6.73
N THR A 917 -16.83 -9.60 6.31
CA THR A 917 -17.27 -10.53 5.24
C THR A 917 -18.10 -11.71 5.76
N ALA A 918 -18.10 -11.96 7.07
CA ALA A 918 -18.66 -13.17 7.65
C ALA A 918 -20.20 -13.18 7.59
N VAL A 919 -20.77 -14.34 7.24
CA VAL A 919 -22.23 -14.55 7.19
C VAL A 919 -22.71 -15.77 7.96
N GLU A 920 -21.82 -16.72 8.26
CA GLU A 920 -22.06 -17.87 9.14
C GLU A 920 -20.82 -18.13 10.01
N SER A 921 -20.97 -18.84 11.13
CA SER A 921 -19.84 -19.31 11.92
C SER A 921 -19.20 -20.56 11.32
N LEU A 922 -17.95 -20.83 11.71
CA LEU A 922 -17.24 -22.05 11.31
C LEU A 922 -17.97 -23.32 11.78
N SER A 923 -18.64 -23.27 12.94
CA SER A 923 -19.45 -24.38 13.45
C SER A 923 -20.67 -24.67 12.56
N GLU A 924 -21.42 -23.62 12.18
CA GLU A 924 -22.56 -23.72 11.27
C GLU A 924 -22.12 -24.25 9.89
N TRP A 925 -21.01 -23.74 9.35
CA TRP A 925 -20.46 -24.22 8.07
C TRP A 925 -20.05 -25.69 8.12
N CYS A 926 -19.30 -26.11 9.15
CA CYS A 926 -18.92 -27.52 9.34
C CYS A 926 -20.15 -28.43 9.48
N ALA A 927 -21.18 -28.02 10.22
CA ALA A 927 -22.43 -28.77 10.36
C ALA A 927 -23.26 -28.81 9.04
N ARG A 928 -23.21 -27.74 8.25
CA ARG A 928 -23.86 -27.62 6.93
C ARG A 928 -23.21 -28.51 5.87
N GLU A 929 -21.89 -28.66 5.90
CA GLU A 929 -21.08 -29.42 4.93
C GLU A 929 -20.84 -30.89 5.35
N GLY A 930 -21.31 -31.29 6.54
CA GLY A 930 -21.12 -32.65 7.07
C GLY A 930 -19.68 -32.95 7.48
N VAL A 931 -18.99 -31.97 8.09
CA VAL A 931 -17.57 -32.03 8.47
C VAL A 931 -17.42 -32.07 10.01
N PRO A 932 -16.87 -33.15 10.58
CA PRO A 932 -16.52 -33.22 12.00
C PRO A 932 -15.44 -32.21 12.40
N ALA A 933 -15.61 -31.59 13.57
CA ALA A 933 -14.68 -30.58 14.08
C ALA A 933 -14.55 -30.70 15.60
N ILE A 934 -13.32 -30.74 16.12
CA ILE A 934 -13.01 -30.94 17.55
C ILE A 934 -12.16 -29.81 18.12
N SER A 935 -12.58 -29.28 19.27
CA SER A 935 -11.92 -28.21 20.04
C SER A 935 -11.47 -28.71 21.40
N GLY A 936 -10.46 -28.06 21.99
CA GLY A 936 -9.87 -28.42 23.28
C GLY A 936 -8.70 -29.40 23.18
N VAL A 937 -8.20 -29.67 21.97
CA VAL A 937 -7.03 -30.52 21.72
C VAL A 937 -5.76 -29.69 21.80
N ASP A 938 -4.70 -30.17 22.46
CA ASP A 938 -3.40 -29.48 22.37
C ASP A 938 -2.79 -29.70 20.97
N THR A 939 -2.99 -28.73 20.08
CA THR A 939 -2.47 -28.81 18.71
C THR A 939 -0.95 -28.66 18.66
N ARG A 940 -0.25 -28.20 19.71
CA ARG A 940 1.22 -28.24 19.77
C ARG A 940 1.72 -29.66 20.02
N GLU A 941 1.07 -30.42 20.90
CA GLU A 941 1.39 -31.82 21.14
C GLU A 941 1.17 -32.65 19.87
N VAL A 942 0.01 -32.48 19.21
CA VAL A 942 -0.29 -33.11 17.92
C VAL A 942 0.77 -32.76 16.86
N VAL A 943 1.14 -31.49 16.70
CA VAL A 943 2.15 -31.04 15.72
C VAL A 943 3.54 -31.58 16.05
N THR A 944 3.88 -31.70 17.33
CA THR A 944 5.15 -32.28 17.78
C THR A 944 5.22 -33.76 17.37
N TYR A 945 4.17 -34.53 17.69
CA TYR A 945 4.07 -35.93 17.26
C TYR A 945 4.15 -36.10 15.73
N LEU A 946 3.40 -35.29 14.96
CA LEU A 946 3.41 -35.35 13.50
C LEU A 946 4.77 -34.92 12.88
N ARG A 947 5.55 -34.08 13.55
CA ARG A 947 6.93 -33.76 13.13
C ARG A 947 7.92 -34.88 13.47
N GLU A 948 7.72 -35.55 14.59
CA GLU A 948 8.59 -36.64 15.08
C GLU A 948 8.34 -37.96 14.35
N GLN A 949 7.09 -38.35 14.13
CA GLN A 949 6.72 -39.62 13.49
C GLN A 949 6.39 -39.46 12.00
N GLY A 950 5.83 -38.32 11.59
CA GLY A 950 5.37 -38.05 10.24
C GLY A 950 3.85 -37.87 10.14
N SER A 951 3.34 -37.55 8.94
CA SER A 951 1.90 -37.56 8.71
C SER A 951 1.36 -38.97 8.93
N SER A 952 0.26 -39.06 9.68
CA SER A 952 -0.20 -40.30 10.30
C SER A 952 -1.70 -40.47 10.09
N LEU A 953 -2.18 -41.70 9.85
CA LEU A 953 -3.62 -41.94 9.80
C LEU A 953 -4.26 -41.65 11.17
N ALA A 954 -5.42 -41.01 11.17
CA ALA A 954 -6.14 -40.63 12.38
C ALA A 954 -7.66 -40.75 12.20
N ARG A 955 -8.40 -40.66 13.31
CA ARG A 955 -9.86 -40.64 13.37
C ARG A 955 -10.34 -39.52 14.27
N ILE A 956 -11.43 -38.84 13.90
CA ILE A 956 -12.28 -38.08 14.81
C ILE A 956 -13.53 -38.93 15.11
N SER A 957 -13.84 -39.10 16.39
CA SER A 957 -15.05 -39.79 16.86
C SER A 957 -15.88 -38.88 17.78
N ILE A 958 -17.20 -38.90 17.65
CA ILE A 958 -18.12 -38.00 18.38
C ILE A 958 -19.23 -38.82 19.07
N GLY A 959 -19.33 -38.70 20.39
CA GLY A 959 -20.24 -39.47 21.23
C GLY A 959 -19.54 -40.13 22.42
N GLU A 960 -20.25 -40.99 23.15
CA GLU A 960 -19.69 -41.80 24.25
C GLU A 960 -19.67 -43.30 23.97
N GLU A 961 -20.34 -43.77 22.91
CA GLU A 961 -20.35 -45.18 22.52
C GLU A 961 -19.08 -45.51 21.73
N TYR A 962 -18.16 -46.24 22.36
CA TYR A 962 -17.14 -47.03 21.69
C TYR A 962 -17.81 -48.32 21.20
N ASP A 963 -18.52 -48.23 20.08
CA ASP A 963 -19.06 -49.40 19.39
C ASP A 963 -17.94 -50.08 18.59
N ALA A 964 -17.67 -51.34 18.91
CA ALA A 964 -16.65 -52.15 18.25
C ALA A 964 -17.10 -52.66 16.87
N ASP A 965 -18.41 -52.63 16.58
CA ASP A 965 -18.98 -53.02 15.29
C ASP A 965 -19.09 -51.82 14.32
N GLU A 966 -19.02 -50.57 14.79
CA GLU A 966 -18.85 -49.34 13.98
C GLU A 966 -17.38 -48.84 13.90
N ASP A 967 -16.39 -49.70 14.19
CA ASP A 967 -14.98 -49.29 14.22
C ASP A 967 -14.43 -49.03 12.79
N GLU A 968 -14.75 -47.85 12.22
CA GLU A 968 -14.31 -47.41 10.88
C GLU A 968 -12.80 -47.65 10.75
N ALA A 969 -12.44 -48.62 9.88
CA ALA A 969 -11.06 -48.94 9.58
C ALA A 969 -10.38 -47.70 8.99
N TYR A 970 -9.26 -47.28 9.58
CA TYR A 970 -8.50 -46.09 9.17
C TYR A 970 -8.30 -46.05 7.65
N ILE A 971 -9.09 -45.23 6.96
CA ILE A 971 -9.01 -45.09 5.50
C ILE A 971 -7.71 -44.37 5.17
N ASP A 972 -6.88 -45.04 4.38
CA ASP A 972 -5.65 -44.47 3.84
C ASP A 972 -5.96 -43.64 2.58
N PRO A 973 -5.79 -42.30 2.60
CA PRO A 973 -6.03 -41.48 1.41
C PRO A 973 -4.99 -41.71 0.32
N GLU A 974 -3.80 -42.25 0.63
CA GLU A 974 -2.71 -42.45 -0.33
C GLU A 974 -2.96 -43.65 -1.23
N ALA A 975 -3.73 -44.63 -0.75
CA ALA A 975 -4.22 -45.77 -1.54
C ALA A 975 -5.29 -45.37 -2.57
N ILE A 976 -5.72 -44.10 -2.61
CA ILE A 976 -6.85 -43.62 -3.41
C ILE A 976 -6.36 -42.61 -4.45
N ASN A 977 -6.86 -42.72 -5.70
CA ASN A 977 -6.70 -41.67 -6.69
C ASN A 977 -7.61 -40.46 -6.35
N LEU A 978 -7.15 -39.61 -5.43
CA LEU A 978 -7.88 -38.43 -4.96
C LEU A 978 -8.03 -37.37 -6.07
N VAL A 979 -7.09 -37.30 -7.02
CA VAL A 979 -7.17 -36.43 -8.21
C VAL A 979 -8.43 -36.74 -9.03
N ARG A 980 -8.73 -38.02 -9.31
CA ARG A 980 -9.97 -38.45 -9.99
C ARG A 980 -11.23 -37.98 -9.27
N ARG A 981 -11.21 -37.91 -7.93
CA ARG A 981 -12.35 -37.42 -7.14
C ARG A 981 -12.56 -35.91 -7.32
N VAL A 982 -11.51 -35.09 -7.21
CA VAL A 982 -11.62 -33.61 -7.28
C VAL A 982 -11.60 -33.00 -8.69
N SER A 983 -11.14 -33.74 -9.70
CA SER A 983 -11.13 -33.32 -11.10
C SER A 983 -12.53 -33.22 -11.71
N THR A 984 -12.80 -32.18 -12.53
CA THR A 984 -14.03 -32.05 -13.31
C THR A 984 -14.34 -33.29 -14.15
N LYS A 985 -15.61 -33.69 -14.24
CA LYS A 985 -16.05 -34.88 -15.00
C LYS A 985 -16.34 -34.58 -16.47
N ALA A 986 -16.50 -33.31 -16.82
CA ALA A 986 -16.63 -32.80 -18.18
C ALA A 986 -15.88 -31.46 -18.33
N PRO A 987 -15.48 -31.05 -19.54
CA PRO A 987 -14.81 -29.77 -19.74
C PRO A 987 -15.70 -28.57 -19.40
N PHE A 988 -15.10 -27.50 -18.88
CA PHE A 988 -15.78 -26.23 -18.57
C PHE A 988 -14.92 -25.04 -18.99
N HIS A 989 -15.54 -23.86 -19.19
CA HIS A 989 -14.88 -22.68 -19.75
C HIS A 989 -15.09 -21.42 -18.89
N VAL A 990 -14.01 -20.73 -18.59
CA VAL A 990 -14.00 -19.43 -17.91
C VAL A 990 -13.43 -18.36 -18.85
N SER A 991 -14.28 -17.43 -19.27
CA SER A 991 -13.90 -16.38 -20.23
C SER A 991 -13.15 -15.23 -19.57
N SER A 992 -12.08 -14.76 -20.21
CA SER A 992 -11.50 -13.44 -19.93
C SER A 992 -12.12 -12.37 -20.83
N SER A 993 -12.34 -11.18 -20.26
CA SER A 993 -12.75 -9.97 -20.98
C SER A 993 -11.57 -9.06 -21.34
N LEU A 994 -10.36 -9.38 -20.88
CA LEU A 994 -9.19 -8.49 -20.89
C LEU A 994 -8.18 -8.82 -22.01
N GLY A 995 -8.33 -9.96 -22.68
CA GLY A 995 -7.43 -10.41 -23.73
C GLY A 995 -8.08 -11.49 -24.59
N ASP A 996 -7.31 -12.04 -25.53
CA ASP A 996 -7.78 -13.02 -26.51
C ASP A 996 -6.91 -14.28 -26.57
N MET A 997 -6.07 -14.51 -25.56
CA MET A 997 -5.29 -15.74 -25.38
C MET A 997 -6.21 -16.86 -24.88
N HIS A 998 -5.93 -18.09 -25.28
CA HIS A 998 -6.71 -19.27 -24.90
C HIS A 998 -5.82 -20.38 -24.32
N VAL A 999 -6.02 -20.71 -23.05
CA VAL A 999 -5.24 -21.72 -22.32
C VAL A 999 -6.09 -22.96 -22.05
N ALA A 1000 -5.54 -24.14 -22.32
CA ALA A 1000 -6.08 -25.40 -21.83
C ALA A 1000 -5.55 -25.65 -20.41
N LEU A 1001 -6.42 -25.96 -19.45
CA LEU A 1001 -6.04 -26.32 -18.09
C LEU A 1001 -6.41 -27.77 -17.79
N ILE A 1002 -5.48 -28.54 -17.24
CA ILE A 1002 -5.71 -29.89 -16.74
C ILE A 1002 -6.10 -29.79 -15.27
N ASP A 1003 -7.38 -30.02 -14.98
CA ASP A 1003 -7.95 -29.93 -13.64
C ASP A 1003 -7.57 -31.16 -12.81
N CYS A 1004 -6.53 -31.05 -12.00
CA CYS A 1004 -6.14 -32.07 -11.03
C CYS A 1004 -6.76 -31.82 -9.64
N GLY A 1005 -7.72 -30.88 -9.53
CA GLY A 1005 -8.13 -30.24 -8.28
C GLY A 1005 -7.88 -28.74 -8.28
N VAL A 1006 -8.00 -28.07 -9.45
CA VAL A 1006 -7.74 -26.63 -9.63
C VAL A 1006 -8.45 -25.76 -8.60
N LYS A 1007 -7.69 -24.83 -8.01
CA LYS A 1007 -8.24 -23.78 -7.14
C LYS A 1007 -8.87 -22.66 -7.96
N GLU A 1008 -9.95 -22.08 -7.45
CA GLU A 1008 -10.58 -20.87 -7.97
C GLU A 1008 -9.55 -19.73 -8.18
N ASN A 1009 -8.54 -19.60 -7.29
CA ASN A 1009 -7.50 -18.56 -7.47
C ASN A 1009 -6.48 -18.87 -8.59
N ILE A 1010 -6.29 -20.11 -9.04
CA ILE A 1010 -5.51 -20.41 -10.27
C ILE A 1010 -6.27 -19.90 -11.49
N LEU A 1011 -7.57 -20.21 -11.58
CA LEU A 1011 -8.43 -19.76 -12.68
C LEU A 1011 -8.43 -18.23 -12.74
N ARG A 1012 -8.68 -17.56 -11.60
CA ARG A 1012 -8.61 -16.10 -11.44
C ARG A 1012 -7.29 -15.52 -11.89
N SER A 1013 -6.16 -16.14 -11.51
CA SER A 1013 -4.82 -15.67 -11.85
C SER A 1013 -4.50 -15.73 -13.34
N LEU A 1014 -5.19 -16.58 -14.11
CA LEU A 1014 -5.09 -16.66 -15.57
C LEU A 1014 -6.06 -15.69 -16.26
N VAL A 1015 -7.35 -15.67 -15.88
CA VAL A 1015 -8.36 -14.85 -16.57
C VAL A 1015 -8.20 -13.34 -16.33
N SER A 1016 -7.71 -12.95 -15.15
CA SER A 1016 -7.33 -11.55 -14.86
C SER A 1016 -6.14 -11.05 -15.69
N ARG A 1017 -5.35 -11.97 -16.29
CA ARG A 1017 -4.21 -11.67 -17.17
C ARG A 1017 -4.53 -11.79 -18.67
N GLY A 1018 -5.81 -11.84 -19.03
CA GLY A 1018 -6.25 -11.83 -20.43
C GLY A 1018 -6.27 -13.20 -21.12
N ALA A 1019 -6.09 -14.30 -20.38
CA ALA A 1019 -6.19 -15.65 -20.91
C ALA A 1019 -7.54 -16.29 -20.52
N SER A 1020 -8.40 -16.56 -21.50
CA SER A 1020 -9.58 -17.40 -21.30
C SER A 1020 -9.14 -18.86 -21.10
N VAL A 1021 -9.80 -19.58 -20.20
CA VAL A 1021 -9.36 -20.92 -19.79
C VAL A 1021 -10.43 -21.96 -20.11
N THR A 1022 -10.07 -23.02 -20.84
CA THR A 1022 -10.87 -24.24 -20.95
C THR A 1022 -10.25 -25.32 -20.07
N CYS A 1023 -10.97 -25.72 -19.03
CA CYS A 1023 -10.57 -26.74 -18.07
C CYS A 1023 -11.01 -28.12 -18.55
N PHE A 1024 -10.13 -29.12 -18.42
CA PHE A 1024 -10.34 -30.50 -18.84
C PHE A 1024 -10.14 -31.47 -17.66
N PRO A 1025 -10.78 -32.67 -17.68
CA PRO A 1025 -10.49 -33.75 -16.74
C PRO A 1025 -8.99 -34.11 -16.68
N PHE A 1026 -8.52 -34.57 -15.53
CA PHE A 1026 -7.09 -34.83 -15.27
C PHE A 1026 -6.44 -35.82 -16.26
N ASP A 1027 -7.20 -36.79 -16.76
CA ASP A 1027 -6.75 -37.85 -17.66
C ASP A 1027 -6.96 -37.53 -19.15
N TYR A 1028 -7.48 -36.33 -19.46
CA TYR A 1028 -7.82 -35.93 -20.82
C TYR A 1028 -6.59 -35.92 -21.76
N PRO A 1029 -6.71 -36.42 -23.02
CA PRO A 1029 -5.58 -36.60 -23.94
C PRO A 1029 -5.11 -35.30 -24.58
N ILE A 1030 -4.62 -34.37 -23.76
CA ILE A 1030 -4.27 -32.99 -24.14
C ILE A 1030 -3.30 -32.88 -25.32
N HIS A 1031 -2.37 -33.83 -25.46
CA HIS A 1031 -1.44 -33.91 -26.59
C HIS A 1031 -2.13 -33.94 -27.97
N LYS A 1032 -3.39 -34.39 -28.04
CA LYS A 1032 -4.16 -34.44 -29.30
C LYS A 1032 -4.77 -33.09 -29.68
N VAL A 1033 -5.08 -32.22 -28.71
CA VAL A 1033 -5.83 -30.96 -28.93
C VAL A 1033 -5.06 -29.70 -28.58
N ALA A 1034 -3.89 -29.79 -27.92
CA ALA A 1034 -3.10 -28.64 -27.49
C ALA A 1034 -2.77 -27.65 -28.62
N HIS A 1035 -2.79 -28.09 -29.88
CA HIS A 1035 -2.59 -27.25 -31.06
C HIS A 1035 -3.77 -26.30 -31.39
N HIS A 1036 -4.86 -26.32 -30.60
CA HIS A 1036 -5.96 -25.35 -30.61
C HIS A 1036 -5.84 -24.29 -29.50
N PHE A 1037 -4.71 -24.26 -28.77
CA PHE A 1037 -4.49 -23.40 -27.61
C PHE A 1037 -3.13 -22.68 -27.70
N ASP A 1038 -3.02 -21.60 -26.95
CA ASP A 1038 -1.82 -20.77 -26.85
C ASP A 1038 -0.90 -21.18 -25.69
N GLY A 1039 -1.43 -21.97 -24.74
CA GLY A 1039 -0.71 -22.50 -23.58
C GLY A 1039 -1.41 -23.70 -22.94
N VAL A 1040 -0.66 -24.52 -22.19
CA VAL A 1040 -1.20 -25.60 -21.34
C VAL A 1040 -0.83 -25.37 -19.87
N PHE A 1041 -1.81 -25.43 -18.99
CA PHE A 1041 -1.63 -25.31 -17.54
C PHE A 1041 -1.99 -26.62 -16.84
N ILE A 1042 -1.29 -26.99 -15.77
CA ILE A 1042 -1.62 -28.14 -14.93
C ILE A 1042 -1.74 -27.68 -13.47
N SER A 1043 -2.90 -27.91 -12.86
CA SER A 1043 -3.20 -27.38 -11.54
C SER A 1043 -2.55 -28.15 -10.39
N ASN A 1044 -2.71 -27.60 -9.17
CA ASN A 1044 -2.61 -28.35 -7.93
C ASN A 1044 -3.57 -29.55 -7.89
N GLY A 1045 -3.36 -30.44 -6.91
CA GLY A 1045 -4.18 -31.61 -6.66
C GLY A 1045 -3.73 -32.41 -5.43
N PRO A 1046 -4.60 -33.24 -4.84
CA PRO A 1046 -4.33 -34.08 -3.67
C PRO A 1046 -3.72 -35.45 -4.01
N GLY A 1047 -3.08 -36.08 -3.02
CA GLY A 1047 -2.67 -37.49 -3.06
C GLY A 1047 -1.35 -37.78 -3.76
N ASP A 1048 -1.09 -39.07 -4.02
CA ASP A 1048 0.12 -39.54 -4.68
C ASP A 1048 0.07 -39.26 -6.21
N PRO A 1049 1.08 -38.57 -6.79
CA PRO A 1049 1.12 -38.26 -8.23
C PRO A 1049 1.25 -39.50 -9.13
N THR A 1050 1.72 -40.64 -8.61
CA THR A 1050 1.89 -41.88 -9.39
C THR A 1050 0.56 -42.48 -9.84
N HIS A 1051 -0.56 -42.17 -9.17
CA HIS A 1051 -1.91 -42.55 -9.61
C HIS A 1051 -2.35 -41.89 -10.93
N CYS A 1052 -1.68 -40.84 -11.37
CA CYS A 1052 -2.03 -40.06 -12.57
C CYS A 1052 -1.29 -40.52 -13.83
N THR A 1053 -1.09 -41.83 -14.00
CA THR A 1053 -0.32 -42.43 -15.11
C THR A 1053 -0.78 -41.97 -16.50
N SER A 1054 -2.09 -41.86 -16.73
CA SER A 1054 -2.67 -41.32 -17.97
C SER A 1054 -2.22 -39.88 -18.25
N THR A 1055 -2.23 -39.02 -17.22
CA THR A 1055 -1.79 -37.62 -17.31
C THR A 1055 -0.30 -37.54 -17.61
N VAL A 1056 0.53 -38.34 -16.93
CA VAL A 1056 1.97 -38.44 -17.18
C VAL A 1056 2.28 -38.89 -18.61
N TYR A 1057 1.56 -39.90 -19.13
CA TYR A 1057 1.66 -40.33 -20.53
C TYR A 1057 1.26 -39.20 -21.50
N ASN A 1058 0.13 -38.53 -21.22
CA ASN A 1058 -0.37 -37.43 -22.06
C ASN A 1058 0.60 -36.24 -22.10
N LEU A 1059 1.21 -35.88 -20.97
CA LEU A 1059 2.23 -34.83 -20.89
C LEU A 1059 3.51 -35.24 -21.62
N ARG A 1060 3.98 -36.49 -21.49
CA ARG A 1060 5.15 -36.97 -22.23
C ARG A 1060 4.93 -36.92 -23.74
N LYS A 1061 3.73 -37.28 -24.24
CA LYS A 1061 3.38 -37.13 -25.67
C LYS A 1061 3.22 -35.67 -26.11
N LEU A 1062 2.84 -34.76 -25.22
CA LEU A 1062 2.89 -33.32 -25.50
C LEU A 1062 4.34 -32.81 -25.57
N PHE A 1063 5.23 -33.31 -24.70
CA PHE A 1063 6.65 -32.97 -24.70
C PHE A 1063 7.37 -33.47 -25.97
N GLU A 1064 7.00 -34.61 -26.52
CA GLU A 1064 7.54 -35.13 -27.79
C GLU A 1064 7.12 -34.29 -29.02
N GLY A 1065 5.90 -33.72 -29.01
CA GLY A 1065 5.25 -33.22 -30.24
C GLY A 1065 4.95 -31.72 -30.34
N SER A 1066 5.15 -30.91 -29.29
CA SER A 1066 4.72 -29.49 -29.31
C SER A 1066 5.72 -28.53 -28.65
N HIS A 1067 5.78 -27.29 -29.15
CA HIS A 1067 6.55 -26.18 -28.56
C HIS A 1067 5.68 -25.20 -27.74
N ILE A 1068 4.42 -25.57 -27.47
CA ILE A 1068 3.50 -24.78 -26.65
C ILE A 1068 4.07 -24.52 -25.23
N PRO A 1069 3.88 -23.32 -24.65
CA PRO A 1069 4.23 -23.03 -23.26
C PRO A 1069 3.45 -23.89 -22.27
N ILE A 1070 4.12 -24.35 -21.21
CA ILE A 1070 3.52 -25.21 -20.18
C ILE A 1070 3.92 -24.71 -18.78
N MET A 1071 2.93 -24.58 -17.88
CA MET A 1071 3.17 -24.32 -16.46
C MET A 1071 2.41 -25.33 -15.58
N GLY A 1072 3.07 -25.82 -14.53
CA GLY A 1072 2.47 -26.70 -13.51
C GLY A 1072 2.64 -26.15 -12.09
N ILE A 1073 1.59 -26.29 -11.26
CA ILE A 1073 1.60 -25.94 -9.82
C ILE A 1073 1.37 -27.18 -8.96
N CYS A 1074 2.17 -27.39 -7.90
CA CYS A 1074 2.03 -28.48 -6.92
C CYS A 1074 1.94 -29.87 -7.60
N MET A 1075 0.77 -30.51 -7.64
CA MET A 1075 0.55 -31.74 -8.43
C MET A 1075 1.02 -31.57 -9.90
N GLY A 1076 0.73 -30.43 -10.54
CA GLY A 1076 1.20 -30.13 -11.89
C GLY A 1076 2.72 -30.06 -12.04
N HIS A 1077 3.47 -29.70 -10.99
CA HIS A 1077 4.93 -29.79 -10.97
C HIS A 1077 5.39 -31.26 -10.95
N GLN A 1078 4.80 -32.07 -10.07
CA GLN A 1078 5.11 -33.50 -9.92
C GLN A 1078 4.80 -34.28 -11.21
N LEU A 1079 3.67 -33.98 -11.86
CA LEU A 1079 3.30 -34.62 -13.14
C LEU A 1079 4.19 -34.21 -14.30
N ILE A 1080 4.69 -32.97 -14.34
CA ILE A 1080 5.73 -32.54 -15.29
C ILE A 1080 7.04 -33.33 -15.04
N ALA A 1081 7.45 -33.48 -13.79
CA ALA A 1081 8.67 -34.22 -13.43
C ALA A 1081 8.60 -35.70 -13.80
N LEU A 1082 7.50 -36.38 -13.47
CA LEU A 1082 7.24 -37.78 -13.88
C LEU A 1082 7.18 -37.92 -15.42
N ALA A 1083 6.62 -36.94 -16.13
CA ALA A 1083 6.61 -36.94 -17.60
C ALA A 1083 8.03 -36.77 -18.17
N ALA A 1084 8.88 -35.93 -17.55
CA ALA A 1084 10.30 -35.72 -17.87
C ALA A 1084 11.24 -36.88 -17.49
N GLY A 1085 10.75 -37.87 -16.73
CA GLY A 1085 11.47 -39.10 -16.36
C GLY A 1085 12.03 -39.13 -14.94
N ALA A 1086 11.83 -38.08 -14.15
CA ALA A 1086 12.21 -38.02 -12.74
C ALA A 1086 11.27 -38.85 -11.85
N LYS A 1087 11.61 -38.97 -10.56
CA LYS A 1087 10.82 -39.62 -9.51
C LYS A 1087 10.25 -38.61 -8.52
N THR A 1088 9.23 -39.04 -7.79
CA THR A 1088 8.65 -38.32 -6.64
C THR A 1088 8.85 -39.12 -5.36
N ILE A 1089 8.99 -38.41 -4.23
CA ILE A 1089 9.22 -38.97 -2.89
C ILE A 1089 8.20 -38.40 -1.91
N LYS A 1090 7.64 -39.26 -1.03
CA LYS A 1090 6.80 -38.82 0.09
C LYS A 1090 7.65 -38.03 1.09
N LEU A 1091 7.21 -36.83 1.45
CA LEU A 1091 7.81 -36.04 2.53
C LEU A 1091 7.28 -36.52 3.89
N LYS A 1092 8.15 -36.51 4.91
CA LYS A 1092 7.85 -37.06 6.24
C LYS A 1092 6.51 -36.57 6.83
N TYR A 1093 6.23 -35.28 6.75
CA TYR A 1093 4.96 -34.66 7.18
C TYR A 1093 4.38 -33.67 6.16
N GLY A 1094 5.09 -33.42 5.04
CA GLY A 1094 4.70 -32.47 3.99
C GLY A 1094 4.80 -30.99 4.39
N ASN A 1095 4.97 -30.11 3.40
CA ASN A 1095 5.03 -28.67 3.66
C ASN A 1095 3.64 -28.04 3.52
N ARG A 1096 3.13 -27.51 4.64
CA ARG A 1096 1.76 -27.03 4.83
C ARG A 1096 1.75 -25.74 5.65
N ALA A 1097 2.07 -24.62 5.01
CA ALA A 1097 2.20 -23.30 5.64
C ALA A 1097 2.25 -22.16 4.63
N HIS A 1098 1.88 -20.96 5.05
CA HIS A 1098 1.93 -19.72 4.25
C HIS A 1098 3.20 -18.88 4.47
N ASN A 1099 4.33 -19.46 4.87
CA ASN A 1099 5.60 -18.72 5.08
C ASN A 1099 6.84 -19.61 4.86
N ILE A 1100 6.89 -20.39 3.78
CA ILE A 1100 8.04 -21.27 3.50
C ILE A 1100 9.02 -20.62 2.50
N PRO A 1101 10.32 -20.49 2.84
CA PRO A 1101 11.33 -19.94 1.95
C PRO A 1101 11.70 -20.89 0.80
N ALA A 1102 11.56 -20.44 -0.44
CA ALA A 1102 12.02 -21.12 -1.65
C ALA A 1102 13.05 -20.26 -2.40
N LEU A 1103 14.26 -20.77 -2.60
CA LEU A 1103 15.35 -20.09 -3.29
C LEU A 1103 15.24 -20.30 -4.81
N ASP A 1104 15.09 -19.21 -5.58
CA ASP A 1104 15.24 -19.20 -7.03
C ASP A 1104 16.70 -19.41 -7.42
N LEU A 1105 17.04 -20.61 -7.91
CA LEU A 1105 18.39 -20.97 -8.34
C LEU A 1105 18.85 -20.24 -9.61
N THR A 1106 17.94 -19.56 -10.32
CA THR A 1106 18.26 -18.78 -11.53
C THR A 1106 18.52 -17.30 -11.25
N THR A 1107 18.10 -16.78 -10.08
CA THR A 1107 18.31 -15.37 -9.70
C THR A 1107 18.97 -15.17 -8.33
N GLY A 1108 19.16 -16.22 -7.54
CA GLY A 1108 19.70 -16.16 -6.17
C GLY A 1108 18.72 -15.61 -5.13
N LYS A 1109 17.46 -15.38 -5.50
CA LYS A 1109 16.46 -14.75 -4.61
C LYS A 1109 15.67 -15.76 -3.83
N CYS A 1110 15.58 -15.58 -2.51
CA CYS A 1110 14.61 -16.29 -1.69
C CYS A 1110 13.22 -15.63 -1.83
N HIS A 1111 12.22 -16.40 -2.21
CA HIS A 1111 10.81 -16.02 -2.18
C HIS A 1111 10.14 -16.65 -0.95
N ILE A 1112 9.23 -15.93 -0.30
CA ILE A 1112 8.36 -16.50 0.73
C ILE A 1112 7.11 -17.06 0.04
N THR A 1113 6.80 -18.33 0.28
CA THR A 1113 5.81 -19.08 -0.49
C THR A 1113 4.75 -19.73 0.40
N SER A 1114 3.58 -20.00 -0.19
CA SER A 1114 2.57 -20.88 0.40
C SER A 1114 2.74 -22.28 -0.13
N GLN A 1115 2.85 -23.27 0.74
CA GLN A 1115 3.01 -24.68 0.38
C GLN A 1115 1.87 -25.50 1.02
N ASN A 1116 1.35 -26.45 0.25
CA ASN A 1116 0.38 -27.44 0.69
C ASN A 1116 0.60 -28.75 -0.08
N HIS A 1117 1.68 -29.47 0.26
CA HIS A 1117 2.10 -30.66 -0.47
C HIS A 1117 2.67 -31.75 0.45
N GLY A 1118 2.46 -33.01 0.08
CA GLY A 1118 2.97 -34.19 0.80
C GLY A 1118 4.11 -34.93 0.08
N TYR A 1119 4.44 -34.54 -1.15
CA TYR A 1119 5.37 -35.23 -2.05
C TYR A 1119 6.27 -34.23 -2.74
N ALA A 1120 7.58 -34.46 -2.81
CA ALA A 1120 8.53 -33.66 -3.57
C ALA A 1120 9.11 -34.44 -4.76
N VAL A 1121 9.76 -33.75 -5.70
CA VAL A 1121 10.55 -34.37 -6.77
C VAL A 1121 11.96 -34.70 -6.27
N ASP A 1122 12.51 -35.82 -6.72
CA ASP A 1122 13.92 -36.19 -6.53
C ASP A 1122 14.76 -35.59 -7.68
N PRO A 1123 15.49 -34.47 -7.46
CA PRO A 1123 16.21 -33.81 -8.54
C PRO A 1123 17.39 -34.63 -9.07
N THR A 1124 17.88 -35.62 -8.32
CA THR A 1124 18.97 -36.51 -8.77
C THR A 1124 18.54 -37.43 -9.92
N THR A 1125 17.23 -37.52 -10.18
CA THR A 1125 16.63 -38.32 -11.26
C THR A 1125 16.20 -37.49 -12.48
N LEU A 1126 16.48 -36.19 -12.51
CA LEU A 1126 16.18 -35.33 -13.66
C LEU A 1126 17.05 -35.69 -14.87
N SER A 1127 16.43 -35.64 -16.06
CA SER A 1127 17.13 -35.73 -17.35
C SER A 1127 17.82 -34.40 -17.69
N SER A 1128 18.90 -34.45 -18.48
CA SER A 1128 19.76 -33.30 -18.80
C SER A 1128 19.08 -32.14 -19.55
N ASP A 1129 17.86 -32.34 -20.03
CA ASP A 1129 17.03 -31.30 -20.66
C ASP A 1129 16.38 -30.35 -19.63
N TRP A 1130 16.44 -30.70 -18.35
CA TRP A 1130 15.84 -29.98 -17.23
C TRP A 1130 16.88 -29.53 -16.21
N ARG A 1131 16.49 -28.60 -15.36
CA ARG A 1131 17.21 -28.24 -14.13
C ARG A 1131 16.22 -27.80 -13.07
N GLU A 1132 16.68 -27.82 -11.83
CA GLU A 1132 15.97 -27.21 -10.71
C GLU A 1132 15.79 -25.70 -10.95
N TYR A 1133 14.64 -25.17 -10.56
CA TYR A 1133 14.31 -23.74 -10.60
C TYR A 1133 14.19 -23.18 -9.18
N PHE A 1134 13.53 -23.90 -8.27
CA PHE A 1134 13.42 -23.52 -6.87
C PHE A 1134 13.81 -24.67 -5.94
N THR A 1135 14.40 -24.34 -4.78
CA THR A 1135 14.70 -25.30 -3.70
C THR A 1135 14.24 -24.74 -2.36
N ASN A 1136 13.64 -25.61 -1.53
CA ASN A 1136 13.16 -25.25 -0.20
C ASN A 1136 14.34 -25.03 0.77
N LEU A 1137 14.44 -23.87 1.42
CA LEU A 1137 15.55 -23.62 2.34
C LEU A 1137 15.42 -24.36 3.68
N ASN A 1138 14.22 -24.83 4.06
CA ASN A 1138 14.01 -25.50 5.33
C ASN A 1138 14.40 -27.00 5.31
N ASP A 1139 14.10 -27.70 4.21
CA ASP A 1139 14.28 -29.16 4.10
C ASP A 1139 15.05 -29.62 2.84
N GLN A 1140 15.49 -28.68 1.99
CA GLN A 1140 16.20 -28.93 0.74
C GLN A 1140 15.41 -29.73 -0.31
N SER A 1141 14.08 -29.82 -0.17
CA SER A 1141 13.22 -30.40 -1.21
C SER A 1141 13.21 -29.54 -2.49
N ASN A 1142 13.07 -30.19 -3.65
CA ASN A 1142 12.89 -29.47 -4.91
C ASN A 1142 11.51 -28.81 -4.95
N GLU A 1143 11.49 -27.49 -5.19
CA GLU A 1143 10.29 -26.65 -5.16
C GLU A 1143 9.91 -26.12 -6.56
N GLY A 1144 10.60 -26.53 -7.62
CA GLY A 1144 10.34 -26.08 -8.98
C GLY A 1144 11.34 -26.61 -9.99
N LEU A 1145 10.90 -26.77 -11.24
CA LEU A 1145 11.72 -27.19 -12.39
C LEU A 1145 11.63 -26.18 -13.53
N ILE A 1146 12.66 -26.13 -14.37
CA ILE A 1146 12.66 -25.39 -15.63
C ILE A 1146 13.38 -26.19 -16.72
N HIS A 1147 12.80 -26.23 -17.92
CA HIS A 1147 13.41 -26.87 -19.08
C HIS A 1147 14.50 -25.96 -19.66
N ASN A 1148 15.65 -26.53 -20.03
CA ASN A 1148 16.84 -25.79 -20.45
C ASN A 1148 16.66 -24.97 -21.75
N SER A 1149 15.72 -25.33 -22.63
CA SER A 1149 15.56 -24.74 -23.97
C SER A 1149 14.11 -24.40 -24.38
N ARG A 1150 13.10 -24.85 -23.63
CA ARG A 1150 11.68 -24.73 -23.99
C ARG A 1150 10.89 -23.91 -22.95
N PRO A 1151 9.76 -23.29 -23.32
CA PRO A 1151 8.93 -22.49 -22.41
C PRO A 1151 8.11 -23.35 -21.44
N ILE A 1152 8.79 -24.25 -20.70
CA ILE A 1152 8.19 -25.16 -19.74
C ILE A 1152 8.87 -24.96 -18.38
N PHE A 1153 8.08 -24.63 -17.36
CA PHE A 1153 8.54 -24.51 -15.98
C PHE A 1153 7.43 -24.86 -14.98
N SER A 1154 7.78 -25.04 -13.72
CA SER A 1154 6.82 -25.42 -12.68
C SER A 1154 7.24 -24.93 -11.30
N ALA A 1155 6.26 -24.80 -10.41
CA ALA A 1155 6.44 -24.53 -8.99
C ALA A 1155 5.68 -25.58 -8.17
N GLN A 1156 6.30 -26.10 -7.13
CA GLN A 1156 5.72 -27.08 -6.22
C GLN A 1156 4.88 -26.39 -5.12
N PHE A 1157 5.30 -25.20 -4.70
CA PHE A 1157 4.50 -24.26 -3.93
C PHE A 1157 3.35 -23.64 -4.76
N HIS A 1158 2.57 -22.76 -4.14
CA HIS A 1158 1.38 -22.11 -4.69
C HIS A 1158 1.61 -20.61 -4.96
N PRO A 1159 1.99 -20.22 -6.20
CA PRO A 1159 2.01 -18.81 -6.64
C PRO A 1159 0.65 -18.12 -6.59
N GLU A 1160 -0.45 -18.88 -6.54
CA GLU A 1160 -1.83 -18.42 -6.44
C GLU A 1160 -2.30 -18.14 -5.00
N ALA A 1161 -1.39 -18.06 -4.02
CA ALA A 1161 -1.72 -18.03 -2.61
C ALA A 1161 -2.86 -17.06 -2.23
N LYS A 1162 -3.71 -17.50 -1.28
CA LYS A 1162 -4.84 -16.73 -0.76
C LYS A 1162 -4.90 -16.94 0.75
N GLY A 1163 -4.89 -15.85 1.51
CA GLY A 1163 -4.50 -15.88 2.92
C GLY A 1163 -3.01 -16.13 3.15
N GLY A 1164 -2.16 -16.01 2.12
CA GLY A 1164 -0.71 -16.20 2.16
C GLY A 1164 0.06 -15.24 1.22
N PRO A 1165 1.41 -15.30 1.22
CA PRO A 1165 2.30 -14.39 0.48
C PRO A 1165 2.12 -14.46 -1.04
N LEU A 1166 2.15 -13.29 -1.68
CA LEU A 1166 1.95 -13.11 -3.13
C LEU A 1166 3.28 -12.92 -3.90
N ASP A 1167 4.42 -13.03 -3.21
CA ASP A 1167 5.80 -12.77 -3.67
C ASP A 1167 6.26 -13.60 -4.89
N SER A 1168 5.49 -14.62 -5.27
CA SER A 1168 5.74 -15.49 -6.41
C SER A 1168 4.67 -15.42 -7.51
N ALA A 1169 3.64 -14.59 -7.37
CA ALA A 1169 2.56 -14.43 -8.35
C ALA A 1169 3.06 -14.01 -9.76
N TYR A 1170 4.25 -13.41 -9.84
CA TYR A 1170 4.95 -13.09 -11.09
C TYR A 1170 5.19 -14.30 -12.02
N LEU A 1171 5.12 -15.52 -11.48
CA LEU A 1171 5.23 -16.75 -12.28
C LEU A 1171 4.04 -16.92 -13.24
N PHE A 1172 2.83 -16.43 -12.88
CA PHE A 1172 1.73 -16.34 -13.82
C PHE A 1172 2.00 -15.33 -14.93
N ASP A 1173 2.61 -14.17 -14.62
CA ASP A 1173 3.00 -13.18 -15.63
C ASP A 1173 4.06 -13.74 -16.58
N LYS A 1174 5.06 -14.46 -16.06
CA LYS A 1174 6.09 -15.17 -16.85
C LYS A 1174 5.49 -16.23 -17.78
N TYR A 1175 4.47 -16.97 -17.31
CA TYR A 1175 3.75 -17.94 -18.13
C TYR A 1175 2.92 -17.24 -19.21
N VAL A 1176 2.13 -16.21 -18.86
CA VAL A 1176 1.30 -15.46 -19.81
C VAL A 1176 2.15 -14.73 -20.86
N GLU A 1177 3.31 -14.19 -20.49
CA GLU A 1177 4.27 -13.63 -21.46
C GLU A 1177 4.80 -14.70 -22.44
N SER A 1178 5.02 -15.93 -21.95
CA SER A 1178 5.42 -17.07 -22.79
C SER A 1178 4.30 -17.51 -23.73
N VAL A 1179 3.06 -17.61 -23.24
CA VAL A 1179 1.83 -17.86 -24.02
C VAL A 1179 1.66 -16.83 -25.12
N LYS A 1180 1.81 -15.53 -24.79
CA LYS A 1180 1.75 -14.46 -25.76
C LYS A 1180 2.86 -14.58 -26.83
N LYS A 1181 4.11 -14.78 -26.44
CA LYS A 1181 5.24 -14.96 -27.38
C LYS A 1181 5.01 -16.15 -28.33
N TYR A 1182 4.45 -17.25 -27.83
CA TYR A 1182 4.09 -18.40 -28.66
C TYR A 1182 2.96 -18.07 -29.64
N LYS A 1183 1.88 -17.42 -29.17
CA LYS A 1183 0.76 -16.98 -30.02
C LYS A 1183 1.19 -16.01 -31.11
N ASP A 1184 1.94 -14.96 -30.73
CA ASP A 1184 2.46 -13.94 -31.65
C ASP A 1184 3.37 -14.60 -32.72
N HIS A 1185 4.14 -15.63 -32.36
CA HIS A 1185 4.92 -16.44 -33.30
C HIS A 1185 4.04 -17.32 -34.21
N GLN A 1186 3.03 -18.03 -33.69
CA GLN A 1186 2.12 -18.85 -34.52
C GLN A 1186 1.37 -18.00 -35.56
N ALA A 1187 1.00 -16.77 -35.21
CA ALA A 1187 0.35 -15.82 -36.11
C ALA A 1187 1.26 -15.34 -37.26
N MET A 1188 2.59 -15.46 -37.16
CA MET A 1188 3.51 -15.17 -38.26
C MET A 1188 3.60 -16.29 -39.31
N PHE A 1189 3.15 -17.51 -38.98
CA PHE A 1189 3.27 -18.70 -39.84
C PHE A 1189 1.92 -19.34 -40.20
N SER A 1190 0.80 -18.87 -39.62
CA SER A 1190 -0.54 -19.33 -39.99
C SER A 1190 -1.64 -18.35 -39.60
N ASP A 1191 -2.71 -18.28 -40.40
CA ASP A 1191 -3.95 -17.53 -40.08
C ASP A 1191 -4.80 -18.20 -38.98
N ARG A 1192 -4.22 -19.09 -38.16
CA ARG A 1192 -4.94 -19.86 -37.13
C ARG A 1192 -5.16 -19.01 -35.90
N ASN A 1193 -6.41 -18.59 -35.69
CA ASN A 1193 -6.84 -17.97 -34.45
C ASN A 1193 -7.33 -19.03 -33.45
N ASN A 1194 -6.57 -19.25 -32.37
CA ASN A 1194 -6.92 -20.20 -31.28
C ASN A 1194 -8.04 -19.71 -30.35
N LYS A 1195 -8.55 -18.48 -30.56
CA LYS A 1195 -9.68 -17.93 -29.80
C LYS A 1195 -10.89 -18.88 -29.89
N PRO A 1196 -11.51 -19.27 -28.76
CA PRO A 1196 -12.58 -20.26 -28.77
C PRO A 1196 -13.80 -19.74 -29.54
N SER A 1197 -14.40 -20.60 -30.36
CA SER A 1197 -15.64 -20.28 -31.08
C SER A 1197 -16.74 -19.88 -30.09
N PRO A 1198 -17.50 -18.79 -30.32
CA PRO A 1198 -18.61 -18.40 -29.44
C PRO A 1198 -19.60 -19.55 -29.20
N LEU A 1199 -19.92 -20.33 -30.25
CA LEU A 1199 -20.78 -21.51 -30.15
C LEU A 1199 -20.19 -22.58 -29.21
N LEU A 1200 -18.88 -22.80 -29.24
CA LEU A 1200 -18.20 -23.72 -28.32
C LEU A 1200 -18.16 -23.19 -26.89
N VAL A 1201 -17.96 -21.88 -26.71
CA VAL A 1201 -18.03 -21.22 -25.39
C VAL A 1201 -19.42 -21.41 -24.78
N ASP A 1202 -20.49 -21.22 -25.55
CA ASP A 1202 -21.87 -21.32 -25.06
C ASP A 1202 -22.35 -22.76 -24.83
N LEU A 1203 -21.76 -23.75 -25.50
CA LEU A 1203 -22.02 -25.18 -25.26
C LEU A 1203 -21.30 -25.74 -24.02
N LEU A 1204 -20.24 -25.07 -23.53
CA LEU A 1204 -19.48 -25.50 -22.36
C LEU A 1204 -20.05 -24.94 -21.05
N ALA A 1205 -20.02 -25.77 -19.99
CA ALA A 1205 -20.33 -25.35 -18.63
C ALA A 1205 -19.40 -24.20 -18.19
N LYS A 1206 -19.88 -23.33 -17.30
CA LYS A 1206 -19.09 -22.18 -16.80
C LYS A 1206 -18.37 -22.45 -15.47
N GLU A 1207 -18.55 -23.65 -14.91
CA GLU A 1207 -17.97 -24.09 -13.65
C GLU A 1207 -17.72 -25.61 -13.65
N ARG A 1208 -16.98 -26.11 -12.64
CA ARG A 1208 -16.59 -27.52 -12.50
C ARG A 1208 -17.82 -28.46 -12.46
N VAL A 1209 -17.81 -29.49 -13.30
CA VAL A 1209 -18.94 -30.40 -13.49
C VAL A 1209 -18.75 -31.68 -12.68
N GLY A 1210 -19.75 -32.05 -11.87
CA GLY A 1210 -19.85 -33.37 -11.21
C GLY A 1210 -18.79 -33.63 -10.13
N VAL A 1211 -18.53 -32.64 -9.26
CA VAL A 1211 -17.58 -32.77 -8.16
C VAL A 1211 -18.15 -32.20 -6.87
N HIS A 1212 -18.69 -33.08 -6.02
CA HIS A 1212 -19.13 -32.74 -4.68
C HIS A 1212 -18.46 -33.67 -3.64
N PRO A 1213 -18.03 -33.17 -2.44
CA PRO A 1213 -17.29 -33.96 -1.46
C PRO A 1213 -17.96 -35.24 -0.96
N ALA A 1214 -19.29 -35.34 -1.10
CA ALA A 1214 -20.10 -36.46 -0.64
C ALA A 1214 -20.48 -37.47 -1.75
N GLU A 1215 -20.18 -37.20 -3.02
CA GLU A 1215 -20.46 -38.14 -4.12
C GLU A 1215 -19.52 -39.36 -4.05
N PRO A 1216 -20.04 -40.60 -4.21
CA PRO A 1216 -19.21 -41.81 -4.31
C PRO A 1216 -18.47 -41.86 -5.66
N ASP A 1217 -17.42 -42.68 -5.75
CA ASP A 1217 -16.68 -42.86 -6.99
C ASP A 1217 -17.58 -43.40 -8.11
N TYR A 1218 -17.68 -42.65 -9.21
CA TYR A 1218 -18.43 -43.08 -10.38
C TYR A 1218 -17.63 -44.17 -11.12
N GLU A 1219 -18.08 -45.43 -11.01
CA GLU A 1219 -17.50 -46.57 -11.74
C GLU A 1219 -17.76 -46.50 -13.25
N GLY A 1220 -18.77 -45.74 -13.68
CA GLY A 1220 -18.98 -45.43 -15.09
C GLY A 1220 -17.78 -44.68 -15.67
N GLY A 1221 -17.16 -45.27 -16.69
CA GLY A 1221 -16.18 -44.56 -17.52
C GLY A 1221 -16.82 -43.34 -18.21
N HIS A 1222 -15.96 -42.42 -18.70
CA HIS A 1222 -16.35 -41.17 -19.35
C HIS A 1222 -17.57 -41.31 -20.28
N ALA A 1223 -18.48 -40.34 -20.20
CA ALA A 1223 -19.67 -40.27 -21.05
C ALA A 1223 -19.33 -39.89 -22.51
N ILE A 1224 -18.62 -40.77 -23.20
CA ILE A 1224 -18.59 -40.83 -24.66
C ILE A 1224 -20.03 -41.09 -25.11
N GLY A 1225 -20.53 -40.26 -26.04
CA GLY A 1225 -21.92 -40.33 -26.48
C GLY A 1225 -22.27 -41.68 -27.12
N LYS A 1226 -22.98 -42.54 -26.40
CA LYS A 1226 -23.49 -43.81 -26.94
C LYS A 1226 -24.66 -43.54 -27.90
N VAL A 1227 -24.33 -43.43 -29.18
CA VAL A 1227 -25.17 -43.89 -30.28
C VAL A 1227 -24.34 -44.90 -31.08
N GLU A 1228 -24.43 -46.17 -30.69
CA GLU A 1228 -23.88 -47.29 -31.45
C GLU A 1228 -24.90 -47.76 -32.48
N PRO A 1229 -24.51 -47.90 -33.75
CA PRO A 1229 -25.00 -48.94 -34.64
C PRO A 1229 -24.03 -50.13 -34.61
N GLU A 1230 -24.54 -51.35 -34.53
CA GLU A 1230 -23.74 -52.57 -34.66
C GLU A 1230 -23.11 -52.65 -36.06
N VAL A 1231 -21.82 -52.98 -36.14
CA VAL A 1231 -21.18 -53.42 -37.39
C VAL A 1231 -20.29 -54.62 -37.08
N LEU A 1232 -20.47 -55.70 -37.85
CA LEU A 1232 -19.72 -56.95 -37.75
C LEU A 1232 -18.26 -56.78 -38.18
N ILE A 1233 -17.39 -57.67 -37.68
CA ILE A 1233 -16.00 -57.77 -38.11
C ILE A 1233 -15.95 -58.38 -39.51
N ASP A 1234 -15.32 -57.67 -40.46
CA ASP A 1234 -14.60 -58.30 -41.57
C ASP A 1234 -13.27 -57.54 -41.78
N THR A 1235 -12.46 -58.02 -42.70
CA THR A 1235 -11.01 -57.90 -42.74
C THR A 1235 -10.51 -56.90 -43.79
N GLN A 1236 -9.27 -56.46 -43.60
CA GLN A 1236 -8.47 -55.59 -44.49
C GLN A 1236 -8.87 -54.11 -44.55
N GLY A 1237 -7.85 -53.24 -44.67
CA GLY A 1237 -7.99 -51.79 -44.89
C GLY A 1237 -7.63 -50.93 -43.68
N SER A 1238 -6.59 -50.11 -43.81
CA SER A 1238 -6.21 -49.10 -42.80
C SER A 1238 -7.06 -47.83 -42.94
N PRO A 1239 -7.79 -47.36 -41.89
CA PRO A 1239 -8.54 -46.11 -41.97
C PRO A 1239 -7.61 -44.88 -41.92
N GLN A 1240 -7.90 -43.86 -42.73
CA GLN A 1240 -7.26 -42.54 -42.63
C GLN A 1240 -7.93 -41.66 -41.54
N PRO A 1241 -7.22 -40.66 -40.97
CA PRO A 1241 -7.81 -39.71 -40.04
C PRO A 1241 -8.82 -38.78 -40.73
N GLN A 1242 -10.01 -38.65 -40.14
CA GLN A 1242 -11.04 -37.67 -40.52
C GLN A 1242 -11.20 -36.59 -39.43
N PRO A 1243 -11.68 -35.37 -39.76
CA PRO A 1243 -11.40 -34.17 -38.97
C PRO A 1243 -12.49 -33.80 -37.96
N ILE A 1244 -12.11 -33.05 -36.91
CA ILE A 1244 -13.06 -32.33 -36.05
C ILE A 1244 -13.54 -31.08 -36.81
N ALA A 1245 -14.64 -31.21 -37.54
CA ALA A 1245 -15.25 -30.13 -38.34
C ALA A 1245 -16.79 -30.24 -38.35
N ALA A 1246 -17.42 -30.13 -37.17
CA ALA A 1246 -18.87 -30.29 -37.01
C ALA A 1246 -19.48 -29.44 -35.86
N ALA A 1247 -18.98 -28.21 -35.66
CA ALA A 1247 -19.56 -27.22 -34.75
C ALA A 1247 -19.12 -25.79 -35.14
N ALA A 1248 -19.66 -25.27 -36.25
CA ALA A 1248 -19.44 -23.93 -36.77
C ALA A 1248 -20.79 -23.29 -37.14
#